data_AF-A0A3C0T5A7-F1
#
_entry.id   AF-A0A3C0T5A7-F1
#
_cell.length_a   1.000
_cell.length_b   1.000
_cell.length_c   1.000
_cell.angle_alpha   90.00
_cell.angle_beta   90.00
_cell.angle_gamma   90.00
#
_symmetry.space_group_name_H-M   'P 1'
#
loop_
_entity.id
_entity.type
_entity.pdbx_description
1 polymer ?
#
loop_
_entity_poly.entity_id
_entity_poly.type
_entity_poly.pdbx_seq_one_letter_code
_entity_poly.pdbx_strand_id
1 'polypeptide(L)'
;MTNKVVASVEELIAAVEVPYDISLECAGLNKGIDNYHCDVELSERFVLMTKELVEEQVKLIVAGRRLTPANTEKMGLYRDAYTDMMKVTLHRTKTDLKVEEITLLQFAVVKYVITVVREQLQKYASQLEETLGQQQYSGSRSLLTTQERMQWYRKHRDEFQYRINRLFLRQLQREENNQLKTLRNQVLGDSLPEAVNILFNPLHYGATPRDPLLLMEYYAYWPTGFSALNEVVETALGSTLPELSVEALKDDAKLSSAQTEAFDTLGGLFAVQTLLGPSEDQKETISESFSWLEQPGNIRWLFDEHLLQKHRDAAKDSGMRAGWNLKSDFKRLLKIAAQIEKEFERDHGYRDMVAGYQLRDLTQQDIEILDIPSACTLVAGRDERKMLAQIDESKEGAAVLIERLKKDKRELDARIKEAPQEPTLKILTDLLRYRLHLKFYRFAHRAFNRVKVITDPEQIQLARAGGNLYRLMDSAELKALADEQPEIAHHTILKADVRGSTTVTQELINRDLNPASYFSLNFFGPITERLSLYGAVKVFIEGDAVILGFYEYEGHPSEWYSVARACGMAKEMIDIVALRNTDSRKTGLPNLEIGIGICYAGERPLFLFDENRPIMISSAIGDADRMSSCSWKLRESFESGNFNVEVLKIDEGDSARGEKGQDHI
;
A
#
# COMPACT_ATOMS: atom_id res chain seq x y z
N MET A 1 10.59 22.03 -23.60
CA MET A 1 10.55 23.38 -24.19
C MET A 1 11.60 23.54 -25.29
N THR A 2 11.23 23.24 -26.54
CA THR A 2 12.08 23.37 -27.74
C THR A 2 11.82 24.72 -28.43
N ASN A 3 12.88 25.47 -28.72
CA ASN A 3 13.02 26.53 -29.75
C ASN A 3 11.92 27.61 -29.92
N LYS A 4 11.00 27.82 -28.98
CA LYS A 4 10.02 28.92 -29.09
C LYS A 4 10.69 30.25 -28.69
N VAL A 5 10.89 31.14 -29.66
CA VAL A 5 11.32 32.52 -29.39
C VAL A 5 10.12 33.27 -28.82
N VAL A 6 10.34 33.97 -27.71
CA VAL A 6 9.30 34.74 -27.00
C VAL A 6 9.47 36.20 -27.38
N ALA A 7 8.38 36.86 -27.80
CA ALA A 7 8.36 38.24 -28.27
C ALA A 7 7.93 39.26 -27.21
N SER A 8 7.43 38.81 -26.05
CA SER A 8 6.98 39.66 -24.93
C SER A 8 7.11 38.95 -23.57
N VAL A 9 7.05 39.67 -22.44
CA VAL A 9 7.06 39.02 -21.12
C VAL A 9 5.72 38.35 -20.80
N GLU A 10 4.63 38.85 -21.36
CA GLU A 10 3.32 38.20 -21.32
C GLU A 10 3.37 36.79 -21.94
N GLU A 11 4.07 36.63 -23.08
CA GLU A 11 4.28 35.30 -23.68
C GLU A 11 5.19 34.40 -22.82
N LEU A 12 6.15 34.99 -22.10
CA LEU A 12 7.02 34.24 -21.19
C LEU A 12 6.22 33.71 -20.00
N ILE A 13 5.39 34.57 -19.39
CA ILE A 13 4.49 34.23 -18.30
C ILE A 13 3.44 33.21 -18.76
N ALA A 14 2.86 33.38 -19.95
CA ALA A 14 1.89 32.44 -20.51
C ALA A 14 2.48 31.06 -20.85
N ALA A 15 3.81 30.95 -20.95
CA ALA A 15 4.51 29.69 -21.18
C ALA A 15 4.96 28.98 -19.89
N VAL A 16 4.68 29.57 -18.72
CA VAL A 16 4.89 28.92 -17.41
C VAL A 16 3.98 27.70 -17.33
N GLU A 17 4.56 26.55 -17.05
CA GLU A 17 3.85 25.28 -17.02
C GLU A 17 3.30 24.99 -15.62
N VAL A 18 2.11 24.38 -15.56
CA VAL A 18 1.54 23.81 -14.33
C VAL A 18 1.47 22.30 -14.54
N PRO A 19 2.00 21.47 -13.60
CA PRO A 19 1.82 20.03 -13.68
C PRO A 19 0.33 19.67 -13.69
N TYR A 20 -0.03 18.57 -14.35
CA TYR A 20 -1.40 18.07 -14.28
C TYR A 20 -1.73 17.61 -12.87
N ASP A 21 -2.92 17.95 -12.40
CA ASP A 21 -3.49 17.39 -11.18
C ASP A 21 -3.56 15.86 -11.30
N ILE A 22 -3.30 15.19 -10.18
CA ILE A 22 -3.30 13.73 -10.11
C ILE A 22 -4.48 13.26 -9.27
N SER A 23 -5.11 12.16 -9.69
CA SER A 23 -6.16 11.51 -8.92
C SER A 23 -6.12 9.99 -9.10
N LEU A 24 -6.62 9.26 -8.11
CA LEU A 24 -6.76 7.82 -8.13
C LEU A 24 -8.07 7.41 -7.45
N GLU A 25 -8.93 6.76 -8.22
CA GLU A 25 -10.23 6.26 -7.75
C GLU A 25 -10.04 4.99 -6.92
N CYS A 26 -10.62 4.98 -5.72
CA CYS A 26 -10.50 3.93 -4.71
C CYS A 26 -11.86 3.38 -4.25
N ALA A 27 -13.00 3.97 -4.66
CA ALA A 27 -14.32 3.53 -4.21
C ALA A 27 -14.66 2.10 -4.63
N GLY A 28 -14.17 1.69 -5.80
CA GLY A 28 -14.45 0.38 -6.38
C GLY A 28 -13.61 -0.77 -5.83
N LEU A 29 -12.75 -0.53 -4.84
CA LEU A 29 -11.84 -1.54 -4.31
C LEU A 29 -12.51 -2.43 -3.26
N ASN A 30 -12.25 -3.73 -3.35
CA ASN A 30 -12.73 -4.69 -2.35
C ASN A 30 -12.01 -4.47 -1.02
N LYS A 31 -12.79 -4.28 0.05
CA LYS A 31 -12.27 -4.13 1.41
C LYS A 31 -11.87 -5.49 1.99
N GLY A 32 -10.69 -5.55 2.58
CA GLY A 32 -10.09 -6.71 3.22
C GLY A 32 -10.64 -6.99 4.62
N ILE A 33 -9.89 -7.80 5.38
CA ILE A 33 -10.28 -8.35 6.69
C ILE A 33 -10.71 -7.27 7.68
N ASP A 34 -10.07 -6.09 7.67
CA ASP A 34 -10.37 -5.01 8.61
C ASP A 34 -11.46 -4.04 8.12
N ASN A 35 -12.10 -4.32 6.98
CA ASN A 35 -13.12 -3.50 6.33
C ASN A 35 -12.66 -2.07 5.96
N TYR A 36 -11.36 -1.80 5.95
CA TYR A 36 -10.81 -0.49 5.63
C TYR A 36 -9.78 -0.55 4.51
N HIS A 37 -8.75 -1.39 4.67
CA HIS A 37 -7.70 -1.59 3.66
C HIS A 37 -8.15 -2.59 2.60
N CYS A 38 -7.47 -2.58 1.46
CA CYS A 38 -7.52 -3.66 0.48
C CYS A 38 -6.39 -4.63 0.82
N ASP A 39 -6.72 -5.91 0.95
CA ASP A 39 -5.73 -6.93 1.27
C ASP A 39 -4.99 -7.37 0.00
N VAL A 40 -3.67 -7.44 0.11
CA VAL A 40 -2.78 -7.78 -1.00
C VAL A 40 -1.80 -8.87 -0.60
N GLU A 41 -1.76 -9.94 -1.37
CA GLU A 41 -0.73 -10.97 -1.33
C GLU A 41 0.26 -10.72 -2.48
N LEU A 42 1.55 -10.70 -2.19
CA LEU A 42 2.62 -10.60 -3.19
C LEU A 42 3.22 -11.98 -3.45
N SER A 43 3.83 -12.16 -4.62
CA SER A 43 4.56 -13.37 -5.00
C SER A 43 5.50 -13.83 -3.89
N GLU A 44 5.44 -15.12 -3.56
CA GLU A 44 6.27 -15.75 -2.54
C GLU A 44 7.75 -15.62 -2.90
N ARG A 45 8.08 -15.78 -4.18
CA ARG A 45 9.44 -15.59 -4.69
C ARG A 45 9.95 -14.18 -4.43
N PHE A 46 9.14 -13.15 -4.71
CA PHE A 46 9.52 -11.76 -4.47
C PHE A 46 9.64 -11.45 -2.97
N VAL A 47 8.71 -11.92 -2.16
CA VAL A 47 8.69 -11.79 -0.69
C VAL A 47 9.95 -12.39 -0.07
N LEU A 48 10.30 -13.63 -0.44
CA LEU A 48 11.47 -14.33 0.07
C LEU A 48 12.77 -13.58 -0.29
N MET A 49 12.95 -13.25 -1.57
CA MET A 49 14.14 -12.54 -2.06
C MET A 49 14.32 -11.18 -1.37
N THR A 50 13.22 -10.44 -1.17
CA THR A 50 13.24 -9.14 -0.47
C THR A 50 13.73 -9.32 0.97
N LYS A 51 13.14 -10.27 1.72
CA LYS A 51 13.50 -10.51 3.12
C LYS A 51 14.96 -10.91 3.28
N GLU A 52 15.44 -11.86 2.47
CA GLU A 52 16.82 -12.35 2.54
C GLU A 52 17.84 -11.27 2.20
N LEU A 53 17.61 -10.52 1.12
CA LEU A 53 18.53 -9.47 0.70
C LEU A 53 18.55 -8.30 1.66
N VAL A 54 17.39 -7.87 2.16
CA VAL A 54 17.33 -6.80 3.16
C VAL A 54 18.07 -7.22 4.43
N GLU A 55 17.87 -8.45 4.91
CA GLU A 55 18.59 -8.96 6.07
C GLU A 55 20.12 -8.97 5.85
N GLU A 56 20.58 -9.39 4.67
CA GLU A 56 22.00 -9.34 4.29
C GLU A 56 22.54 -7.90 4.33
N GLN A 57 21.80 -6.95 3.74
CA GLN A 57 22.20 -5.54 3.70
C GLN A 57 22.21 -4.88 5.08
N VAL A 58 21.22 -5.17 5.93
CA VAL A 58 21.18 -4.71 7.33
C VAL A 58 22.41 -5.21 8.07
N LYS A 59 22.75 -6.51 7.97
CA LYS A 59 23.94 -7.09 8.63
C LYS A 59 25.24 -6.40 8.21
N LEU A 60 25.37 -6.03 6.93
CA LEU A 60 26.56 -5.34 6.42
C LEU A 60 26.64 -3.91 6.98
N ILE A 61 25.58 -3.13 6.84
CA ILE A 61 25.62 -1.70 7.17
C ILE A 61 25.79 -1.45 8.67
N VAL A 62 25.13 -2.24 9.53
CA VAL A 62 25.27 -2.12 10.99
C VAL A 62 26.63 -2.62 11.50
N ALA A 63 27.38 -3.32 10.65
CA ALA A 63 28.76 -3.72 10.91
C ALA A 63 29.79 -2.71 10.34
N GLY A 64 29.33 -1.54 9.86
CA GLY A 64 30.19 -0.53 9.23
C GLY A 64 30.73 -0.94 7.86
N ARG A 65 30.14 -1.97 7.23
CA ARG A 65 30.56 -2.45 5.91
C ARG A 65 29.73 -1.80 4.82
N ARG A 66 30.33 -1.65 3.63
CA ARG A 66 29.62 -1.15 2.44
C ARG A 66 28.52 -2.15 2.04
N LEU A 67 27.40 -1.60 1.59
CA LEU A 67 26.32 -2.38 0.98
C LEU A 67 26.81 -3.15 -0.24
N THR A 68 26.20 -4.30 -0.48
CA THR A 68 26.47 -5.12 -1.67
C THR A 68 26.08 -4.34 -2.93
N PRO A 69 26.93 -4.32 -3.98
CA PRO A 69 26.61 -3.62 -5.22
C PRO A 69 25.33 -4.16 -5.88
N ALA A 70 24.65 -3.30 -6.63
CA ALA A 70 23.42 -3.64 -7.36
C ALA A 70 23.61 -4.66 -8.50
N ASN A 71 24.85 -4.92 -8.94
CA ASN A 71 25.16 -5.77 -10.09
C ASN A 71 25.42 -7.24 -9.72
N THR A 72 25.12 -7.66 -8.49
CA THR A 72 25.25 -9.06 -8.09
C THR A 72 24.17 -9.96 -8.68
N GLU A 73 24.46 -11.25 -8.77
CA GLU A 73 23.52 -12.27 -9.24
C GLU A 73 22.22 -12.27 -8.42
N LYS A 74 22.32 -12.23 -7.08
CA LYS A 74 21.13 -12.18 -6.21
C LYS A 74 20.27 -10.93 -6.45
N MET A 75 20.88 -9.76 -6.69
CA MET A 75 20.14 -8.55 -7.07
C MET A 75 19.51 -8.67 -8.45
N GLY A 76 20.11 -9.45 -9.36
CA GLY A 76 19.49 -9.87 -10.61
C GLY A 76 18.22 -10.67 -10.40
N LEU A 77 18.28 -11.73 -9.59
CA LEU A 77 17.12 -12.57 -9.26
C LEU A 77 15.98 -11.77 -8.60
N TYR A 78 16.32 -10.80 -7.74
CA TYR A 78 15.34 -9.87 -7.15
C TYR A 78 14.62 -9.02 -8.22
N ARG A 79 15.37 -8.45 -9.17
CA ARG A 79 14.80 -7.69 -10.29
C ARG A 79 13.93 -8.57 -11.18
N ASP A 80 14.38 -9.79 -11.47
CA ASP A 80 13.63 -10.74 -12.28
C ASP A 80 12.31 -11.17 -11.60
N ALA A 81 12.33 -11.38 -10.28
CA ALA A 81 11.12 -11.64 -9.48
C ALA A 81 10.11 -10.50 -9.55
N TYR A 82 10.58 -9.25 -9.39
CA TYR A 82 9.72 -8.08 -9.54
C TYR A 82 9.15 -7.95 -10.95
N THR A 83 10.01 -8.02 -11.97
CA THR A 83 9.61 -7.82 -13.37
C THR A 83 8.60 -8.87 -13.83
N ASP A 84 8.76 -10.13 -13.42
CA ASP A 84 7.81 -11.20 -13.75
C ASP A 84 6.45 -10.97 -13.07
N MET A 85 6.43 -10.74 -11.75
CA MET A 85 5.22 -10.44 -10.96
C MET A 85 4.45 -9.24 -11.53
N MET A 86 5.16 -8.17 -11.89
CA MET A 86 4.53 -6.96 -12.44
C MET A 86 4.01 -7.17 -13.86
N LYS A 87 4.70 -7.93 -14.72
CA LYS A 87 4.19 -8.27 -16.06
C LYS A 87 2.88 -9.06 -15.98
N VAL A 88 2.84 -10.08 -15.12
CA VAL A 88 1.64 -10.88 -14.88
C VAL A 88 0.50 -9.98 -14.40
N THR A 89 0.76 -9.14 -13.39
CA THR A 89 -0.24 -8.22 -12.84
C THR A 89 -0.78 -7.24 -13.89
N LEU A 90 0.09 -6.64 -14.71
CA LEU A 90 -0.34 -5.74 -15.79
C LEU A 90 -1.20 -6.46 -16.84
N HIS A 91 -0.90 -7.71 -17.16
CA HIS A 91 -1.70 -8.49 -18.11
C HIS A 91 -3.10 -8.85 -17.60
N ARG A 92 -3.34 -8.80 -16.28
CA ARG A 92 -4.66 -9.07 -15.68
C ARG A 92 -5.73 -8.03 -15.96
N THR A 93 -5.36 -6.89 -16.55
CA THR A 93 -6.33 -5.97 -17.19
C THR A 93 -7.23 -6.65 -18.22
N LYS A 94 -6.76 -7.74 -18.83
CA LYS A 94 -7.49 -8.47 -19.86
C LYS A 94 -8.40 -9.57 -19.31
N THR A 95 -8.31 -9.84 -18.01
CA THR A 95 -8.99 -10.96 -17.37
C THR A 95 -9.96 -10.48 -16.31
N ASP A 96 -9.47 -9.83 -15.25
CA ASP A 96 -10.20 -9.71 -13.99
C ASP A 96 -9.94 -8.43 -13.20
N LEU A 97 -8.85 -7.69 -13.48
CA LEU A 97 -8.53 -6.45 -12.78
C LEU A 97 -8.79 -5.21 -13.63
N LYS A 98 -9.25 -4.13 -12.99
CA LYS A 98 -9.39 -2.80 -13.61
C LYS A 98 -8.06 -2.03 -13.58
N VAL A 99 -7.99 -0.98 -14.40
CA VAL A 99 -6.80 -0.12 -14.51
C VAL A 99 -6.49 0.59 -13.18
N GLU A 100 -7.53 1.06 -12.48
CA GLU A 100 -7.43 1.74 -11.20
C GLU A 100 -6.91 0.79 -10.12
N GLU A 101 -7.39 -0.45 -10.10
CA GLU A 101 -6.94 -1.50 -9.19
C GLU A 101 -5.46 -1.79 -9.40
N ILE A 102 -5.01 -2.03 -10.63
CA ILE A 102 -3.59 -2.28 -10.92
C ILE A 102 -2.71 -1.07 -10.58
N THR A 103 -3.24 0.14 -10.77
CA THR A 103 -2.52 1.37 -10.40
C THR A 103 -2.30 1.45 -8.90
N LEU A 104 -3.32 1.14 -8.09
CA LEU A 104 -3.17 1.07 -6.64
C LEU A 104 -2.27 -0.10 -6.19
N LEU A 105 -2.44 -1.28 -6.77
CA LEU A 105 -1.70 -2.49 -6.35
C LEU A 105 -0.18 -2.34 -6.51
N GLN A 106 0.29 -1.47 -7.40
CA GLN A 106 1.72 -1.12 -7.49
C GLN A 106 2.27 -0.49 -6.18
N PHE A 107 1.44 0.26 -5.45
CA PHE A 107 1.82 0.84 -4.15
C PHE A 107 2.03 -0.24 -3.08
N ALA A 108 1.38 -1.40 -3.20
CA ALA A 108 1.60 -2.54 -2.31
C ALA A 108 3.07 -2.97 -2.30
N VAL A 109 3.71 -3.02 -3.47
CA VAL A 109 5.08 -3.48 -3.60
C VAL A 109 6.08 -2.51 -2.96
N VAL A 110 5.93 -1.21 -3.22
CA VAL A 110 6.79 -0.18 -2.61
C VAL A 110 6.58 -0.13 -1.10
N LYS A 111 5.33 -0.16 -0.64
CA LYS A 111 5.00 -0.23 0.79
C LYS A 111 5.69 -1.42 1.44
N TYR A 112 5.59 -2.60 0.82
CA TYR A 112 6.19 -3.83 1.32
C TYR A 112 7.71 -3.70 1.50
N VAL A 113 8.44 -3.21 0.50
CA VAL A 113 9.90 -3.05 0.61
C VAL A 113 10.28 -2.11 1.76
N ILE A 114 9.60 -0.96 1.88
CA ILE A 114 9.86 0.00 2.97
C ILE A 114 9.57 -0.65 4.34
N THR A 115 8.47 -1.40 4.45
CA THR A 115 8.10 -2.11 5.67
C THR A 115 9.16 -3.14 6.07
N VAL A 116 9.60 -3.99 5.14
CA VAL A 116 10.61 -5.04 5.43
C VAL A 116 11.93 -4.43 5.90
N VAL A 117 12.36 -3.30 5.32
CA VAL A 117 13.57 -2.58 5.77
C VAL A 117 13.41 -2.07 7.20
N ARG A 118 12.26 -1.45 7.50
CA ARG A 118 11.97 -0.95 8.86
C ARG A 118 11.90 -2.07 9.88
N GLU A 119 11.23 -3.18 9.55
CA GLU A 119 11.10 -4.35 10.41
C GLU A 119 12.45 -5.01 10.69
N GLN A 120 13.31 -5.17 9.69
CA GLN A 120 14.64 -5.77 9.90
C GLN A 120 15.56 -4.87 10.73
N LEU A 121 15.52 -3.55 10.53
CA LEU A 121 16.22 -2.60 11.40
C LEU A 121 15.66 -2.65 12.83
N GLN A 122 14.34 -2.72 12.99
CA GLN A 122 13.73 -2.82 14.32
C GLN A 122 14.09 -4.15 15.01
N LYS A 123 14.09 -5.27 14.29
CA LYS A 123 14.51 -6.58 14.78
C LYS A 123 15.94 -6.54 15.31
N TYR A 124 16.86 -5.90 14.56
CA TYR A 124 18.23 -5.71 15.01
C TYR A 124 18.31 -4.85 16.29
N ALA A 125 17.52 -3.77 16.37
CA ALA A 125 17.45 -2.92 17.57
C ALA A 125 16.98 -3.71 18.80
N SER A 126 15.90 -4.50 18.66
CA SER A 126 15.36 -5.33 19.74
C SER A 126 16.35 -6.41 20.19
N GLN A 127 17.10 -7.03 19.28
CA GLN A 127 18.17 -7.98 19.62
C GLN A 127 19.31 -7.33 20.42
N LEU A 128 19.69 -6.09 20.05
CA LEU A 128 20.68 -5.33 20.82
C LEU A 128 20.16 -4.97 22.22
N GLU A 129 18.90 -4.58 22.35
CA GLU A 129 18.27 -4.26 23.63
C GLU A 129 18.16 -5.49 24.55
N GLU A 130 17.79 -6.64 24.01
CA GLU A 130 17.76 -7.90 24.76
C GLU A 130 19.16 -8.29 25.26
N THR A 131 20.17 -8.22 24.37
CA THR A 131 21.57 -8.47 24.72
C THR A 131 22.05 -7.53 25.82
N LEU A 132 21.68 -6.25 25.74
CA LEU A 132 22.02 -5.26 26.74
C LEU A 132 21.39 -5.60 28.10
N GLY A 133 20.09 -5.96 28.13
CA GLY A 133 19.39 -6.36 29.35
C GLY A 133 20.02 -7.59 30.01
N GLN A 134 20.37 -8.61 29.23
CA GLN A 134 21.04 -9.80 29.72
C GLN A 134 22.44 -9.49 30.30
N GLN A 135 23.19 -8.60 29.67
CA GLN A 135 24.52 -8.18 30.13
C GLN A 135 24.46 -7.32 31.40
N GLN A 136 23.43 -6.48 31.53
CA GLN A 136 23.17 -5.71 32.75
C GLN A 136 22.86 -6.63 33.94
N TYR A 137 22.00 -7.63 33.73
CA TYR A 137 21.64 -8.58 34.78
C TYR A 137 22.82 -9.47 35.21
N SER A 138 23.65 -9.90 34.27
CA SER A 138 24.80 -10.79 34.52
C SER A 138 26.09 -10.07 34.96
N GLY A 139 26.11 -8.74 34.99
CA GLY A 139 27.32 -7.96 35.32
C GLY A 139 28.47 -8.17 34.32
N SER A 140 28.14 -8.31 33.02
CA SER A 140 29.13 -8.62 31.99
C SER A 140 30.15 -7.50 31.77
N ARG A 141 31.40 -7.88 31.51
CA ARG A 141 32.48 -6.95 31.10
C ARG A 141 32.25 -6.32 29.72
N SER A 142 31.38 -6.90 28.89
CA SER A 142 31.02 -6.37 27.57
C SER A 142 29.87 -5.36 27.59
N LEU A 143 29.37 -4.98 28.78
CA LEU A 143 28.23 -4.08 28.89
C LEU A 143 28.47 -2.73 28.21
N LEU A 144 29.65 -2.13 28.47
CA LEU A 144 30.00 -0.81 27.93
C LEU A 144 30.04 -0.82 26.40
N THR A 145 30.63 -1.85 25.80
CA THR A 145 30.74 -1.96 24.34
C THR A 145 29.38 -2.14 23.68
N THR A 146 28.46 -2.88 24.31
CA THR A 146 27.07 -3.01 23.82
C THR A 146 26.30 -1.70 23.97
N GLN A 147 26.50 -0.94 25.05
CA GLN A 147 25.90 0.39 25.22
C GLN A 147 26.37 1.38 24.15
N GLU A 148 27.68 1.43 23.89
CA GLU A 148 28.26 2.25 22.82
C GLU A 148 27.69 1.87 21.45
N ARG A 149 27.59 0.57 21.17
CA ARG A 149 27.00 0.06 19.93
C ARG A 149 25.53 0.45 19.78
N MET A 150 24.75 0.40 20.86
CA MET A 150 23.34 0.81 20.83
C MET A 150 23.19 2.31 20.58
N GLN A 151 24.01 3.14 21.23
CA GLN A 151 24.03 4.59 20.98
C GLN A 151 24.43 4.91 19.55
N TRP A 152 25.47 4.24 19.03
CA TRP A 152 25.89 4.37 17.64
C TRP A 152 24.78 3.97 16.67
N TYR A 153 24.11 2.84 16.91
CA TYR A 153 23.01 2.38 16.09
C TYR A 153 21.86 3.39 16.08
N ARG A 154 21.43 3.87 17.25
CA ARG A 154 20.35 4.88 17.36
C ARG A 154 20.70 6.17 16.61
N LYS A 155 21.96 6.59 16.63
CA LYS A 155 22.43 7.80 15.92
C LYS A 155 22.35 7.64 14.39
N HIS A 156 22.62 6.46 13.85
CA HIS A 156 22.74 6.24 12.40
C HIS A 156 21.59 5.44 11.78
N ARG A 157 20.57 5.08 12.58
CA ARG A 157 19.42 4.27 12.13
C ARG A 157 18.75 4.83 10.87
N ASP A 158 18.52 6.15 10.83
CA ASP A 158 17.83 6.80 9.72
C ASP A 158 18.69 6.82 8.45
N GLU A 159 20.00 6.97 8.59
CA GLU A 159 20.96 6.82 7.49
C GLU A 159 20.94 5.39 6.94
N PHE A 160 20.89 4.38 7.81
CA PHE A 160 20.82 2.98 7.38
C PHE A 160 19.55 2.71 6.59
N GLN A 161 18.40 3.19 7.09
CA GLN A 161 17.13 3.11 6.38
C GLN A 161 17.22 3.78 5.01
N TYR A 162 17.75 5.00 4.95
CA TYR A 162 17.96 5.73 3.70
C TYR A 162 18.75 4.93 2.67
N ARG A 163 19.94 4.44 3.06
CA ARG A 163 20.85 3.74 2.15
C ARG A 163 20.24 2.42 1.64
N ILE A 164 19.58 1.67 2.51
CA ILE A 164 18.94 0.40 2.14
C ILE A 164 17.72 0.66 1.25
N ASN A 165 16.78 1.52 1.64
CA ASN A 165 15.60 1.84 0.82
C ASN A 165 16.02 2.34 -0.57
N ARG A 166 16.99 3.25 -0.64
CA ARG A 166 17.54 3.75 -1.90
C ARG A 166 18.12 2.63 -2.77
N LEU A 167 18.81 1.65 -2.18
CA LEU A 167 19.37 0.53 -2.92
C LEU A 167 18.26 -0.29 -3.61
N PHE A 168 17.24 -0.71 -2.85
CA PHE A 168 16.16 -1.57 -3.35
C PHE A 168 15.21 -0.82 -4.29
N LEU A 169 14.69 0.34 -3.88
CA LEU A 169 13.72 1.09 -4.67
C LEU A 169 14.30 1.59 -6.01
N ARG A 170 15.61 1.89 -6.08
CA ARG A 170 16.27 2.19 -7.37
C ARG A 170 16.38 0.97 -8.28
N GLN A 171 16.47 -0.25 -7.76
CA GLN A 171 16.43 -1.45 -8.60
C GLN A 171 15.04 -1.63 -9.22
N LEU A 172 14.00 -1.45 -8.42
CA LEU A 172 12.62 -1.52 -8.92
C LEU A 172 12.34 -0.44 -9.95
N GLN A 173 12.68 0.82 -9.66
CA GLN A 173 12.56 1.94 -10.59
C GLN A 173 13.31 1.70 -11.91
N ARG A 174 14.46 1.02 -11.86
CA ARG A 174 15.23 0.67 -13.06
C ARG A 174 14.46 -0.32 -13.94
N GLU A 175 13.87 -1.36 -13.35
CA GLU A 175 13.03 -2.30 -14.09
C GLU A 175 11.79 -1.62 -14.65
N GLU A 176 11.23 -0.67 -13.90
CA GLU A 176 10.08 0.10 -14.35
C GLU A 176 10.35 0.94 -15.59
N ASN A 177 11.50 1.61 -15.61
CA ASN A 177 11.89 2.46 -16.72
C ASN A 177 12.38 1.67 -17.95
N ASN A 178 13.00 0.51 -17.74
CA ASN A 178 13.67 -0.22 -18.82
C ASN A 178 12.84 -1.38 -19.40
N GLN A 179 12.15 -2.14 -18.55
CA GLN A 179 11.45 -3.38 -18.94
C GLN A 179 9.93 -3.21 -19.00
N LEU A 180 9.37 -2.45 -18.06
CA LEU A 180 7.90 -2.39 -17.87
C LEU A 180 7.26 -1.16 -18.51
N LYS A 181 8.01 -0.09 -18.80
CA LYS A 181 7.49 1.17 -19.34
C LYS A 181 6.56 1.00 -20.54
N THR A 182 7.00 0.25 -21.55
CA THR A 182 6.20 0.03 -22.77
C THR A 182 4.89 -0.69 -22.46
N LEU A 183 4.93 -1.75 -21.65
CA LEU A 183 3.75 -2.51 -21.26
C LEU A 183 2.80 -1.65 -20.40
N ARG A 184 3.33 -0.91 -19.42
CA ARG A 184 2.56 0.03 -18.60
C ARG A 184 1.82 1.03 -19.47
N ASN A 185 2.51 1.71 -20.38
CA ASN A 185 1.90 2.73 -21.24
C ASN A 185 0.80 2.14 -22.13
N GLN A 186 0.96 0.89 -22.58
CA GLN A 186 -0.06 0.19 -23.38
C GLN A 186 -1.29 -0.20 -22.55
N VAL A 187 -1.10 -0.55 -21.28
CA VAL A 187 -2.14 -1.12 -20.41
C VAL A 187 -2.87 -0.06 -19.60
N LEU A 188 -2.13 0.87 -18.98
CA LEU A 188 -2.66 1.87 -18.05
C LEU A 188 -2.95 3.21 -18.73
N GLY A 189 -2.47 3.43 -19.96
CA GLY A 189 -2.62 4.69 -20.69
C GLY A 189 -2.19 5.89 -19.85
N ASP A 190 -3.09 6.87 -19.75
CA ASP A 190 -2.88 8.12 -19.01
C ASP A 190 -3.58 8.14 -17.63
N SER A 191 -3.93 6.98 -17.05
CA SER A 191 -4.66 6.93 -15.75
C SER A 191 -3.90 7.59 -14.60
N LEU A 192 -2.57 7.42 -14.55
CA LEU A 192 -1.68 8.13 -13.63
C LEU A 192 -0.29 8.28 -14.28
N PRO A 193 -0.08 9.30 -15.13
CA PRO A 193 1.16 9.45 -15.91
C PRO A 193 2.41 9.54 -15.02
N GLU A 194 2.27 10.14 -13.84
CA GLU A 194 3.34 10.34 -12.86
C GLU A 194 3.54 9.14 -11.91
N ALA A 195 2.88 8.00 -12.13
CA ALA A 195 2.89 6.85 -11.21
C ALA A 195 4.31 6.41 -10.80
N VAL A 196 5.24 6.32 -11.75
CA VAL A 196 6.63 5.91 -11.45
C VAL A 196 7.35 6.96 -10.60
N ASN A 197 7.11 8.25 -10.83
CA ASN A 197 7.71 9.33 -10.06
C ASN A 197 7.14 9.40 -8.64
N ILE A 198 5.85 9.05 -8.47
CA ILE A 198 5.18 8.96 -7.17
C ILE A 198 5.67 7.73 -6.38
N LEU A 199 5.68 6.55 -7.01
CA LEU A 199 6.08 5.28 -6.40
C LEU A 199 7.56 5.27 -5.97
N PHE A 200 8.44 5.83 -6.80
CA PHE A 200 9.88 5.84 -6.55
C PHE A 200 10.42 7.23 -6.20
N ASN A 201 9.55 8.08 -5.65
CA ASN A 201 9.92 9.37 -5.13
C ASN A 201 11.08 9.24 -4.12
N PRO A 202 12.18 10.01 -4.26
CA PRO A 202 13.33 9.94 -3.36
C PRO A 202 12.98 10.13 -1.88
N LEU A 203 11.89 10.84 -1.55
CA LEU A 203 11.46 11.04 -0.17
C LEU A 203 11.09 9.73 0.54
N HIS A 204 10.77 8.66 -0.20
CA HIS A 204 10.52 7.32 0.37
C HIS A 204 11.79 6.63 0.88
N TYR A 205 12.97 7.14 0.54
CA TYR A 205 14.22 6.55 1.01
C TYR A 205 14.44 6.82 2.49
N GLY A 206 14.25 8.06 2.92
CA GLY A 206 14.49 8.49 4.30
C GLY A 206 13.44 7.99 5.30
N ALA A 207 13.77 8.10 6.60
CA ALA A 207 12.78 7.95 7.67
C ALA A 207 11.80 9.13 7.73
N THR A 208 12.26 10.30 7.33
CA THR A 208 11.50 11.55 7.25
C THR A 208 11.91 12.30 5.97
N PRO A 209 11.02 13.08 5.34
CA PRO A 209 11.36 13.91 4.20
C PRO A 209 12.44 14.97 4.52
N ARG A 210 12.75 15.19 5.80
CA ARG A 210 13.74 16.15 6.30
C ARG A 210 15.13 15.55 6.54
N ASP A 211 15.35 14.29 6.20
CA ASP A 211 16.63 13.62 6.44
C ASP A 211 17.79 14.40 5.76
N PRO A 212 18.85 14.79 6.49
CA PRO A 212 19.91 15.62 5.93
C PRO A 212 20.66 14.97 4.76
N LEU A 213 20.84 13.64 4.78
CA LEU A 213 21.52 12.91 3.71
C LEU A 213 20.65 12.86 2.44
N LEU A 214 19.35 12.60 2.61
CA LEU A 214 18.35 12.72 1.55
C LEU A 214 18.34 14.11 0.92
N LEU A 215 18.26 15.16 1.75
CA LEU A 215 18.23 16.55 1.29
C LEU A 215 19.49 16.93 0.54
N MET A 216 20.66 16.59 1.08
CA MET A 216 21.95 16.86 0.43
C MET A 216 22.05 16.17 -0.93
N GLU A 217 21.66 14.90 -1.04
CA GLU A 217 21.84 14.11 -2.27
C GLU A 217 20.88 14.53 -3.40
N TYR A 218 19.60 14.76 -3.10
CA TYR A 218 18.56 14.99 -4.11
C TYR A 218 18.12 16.45 -4.29
N TYR A 219 18.35 17.31 -3.29
CA TYR A 219 17.90 18.70 -3.25
C TYR A 219 19.04 19.59 -2.72
N ALA A 220 18.71 20.72 -2.08
CA ALA A 220 19.65 21.44 -1.24
C ALA A 220 19.45 21.11 0.25
N TYR A 221 20.53 21.27 1.02
CA TYR A 221 20.45 21.29 2.47
C TYR A 221 19.81 22.61 2.93
N TRP A 222 18.88 22.55 3.89
CA TRP A 222 18.10 23.71 4.37
C TRP A 222 18.44 24.06 5.83
N PRO A 223 19.42 24.95 6.11
CA PRO A 223 19.91 25.19 7.47
C PRO A 223 18.85 25.72 8.44
N THR A 224 17.95 26.57 7.96
CA THR A 224 16.84 27.17 8.73
C THR A 224 15.52 26.40 8.55
N GLY A 225 15.54 25.29 7.82
CA GLY A 225 14.37 24.50 7.45
C GLY A 225 13.70 24.98 6.16
N PHE A 226 13.07 24.03 5.47
CA PHE A 226 12.42 24.27 4.18
C PHE A 226 11.28 25.30 4.26
N SER A 227 10.43 25.23 5.29
CA SER A 227 9.23 26.08 5.39
C SER A 227 9.56 27.57 5.39
N ALA A 228 10.59 27.98 6.12
CA ALA A 228 11.02 29.38 6.20
C ALA A 228 11.54 29.90 4.84
N LEU A 229 12.34 29.09 4.15
CA LEU A 229 12.83 29.41 2.80
C LEU A 229 11.69 29.50 1.79
N ASN A 230 10.74 28.57 1.86
CA ASN A 230 9.59 28.52 0.98
C ASN A 230 8.68 29.74 1.15
N GLU A 231 8.43 30.18 2.38
CA GLU A 231 7.63 31.37 2.69
C GLU A 231 8.26 32.65 2.11
N VAL A 232 9.59 32.79 2.17
CA VAL A 232 10.31 33.90 1.52
C VAL A 232 10.09 33.89 0.02
N VAL A 233 10.16 32.72 -0.62
CA VAL A 233 9.95 32.59 -2.08
C VAL A 233 8.51 32.90 -2.45
N GLU A 234 7.53 32.33 -1.74
CA GLU A 234 6.10 32.60 -1.97
C GLU A 234 5.78 34.10 -1.82
N THR A 235 6.28 34.74 -0.76
CA THR A 235 6.07 36.16 -0.50
C THR A 235 6.71 37.04 -1.58
N ALA A 236 7.95 36.73 -1.95
CA ALA A 236 8.66 37.49 -2.99
C ALA A 236 7.96 37.35 -4.35
N LEU A 237 7.59 36.13 -4.75
CA LEU A 237 6.94 35.89 -6.04
C LEU A 237 5.52 36.45 -6.07
N GLY A 238 4.71 36.25 -5.03
CA GLY A 238 3.35 36.76 -4.98
C GLY A 238 3.27 38.29 -4.99
N SER A 239 4.24 38.97 -4.39
CA SER A 239 4.30 40.45 -4.38
C SER A 239 4.88 41.05 -5.67
N THR A 240 5.76 40.32 -6.38
CA THR A 240 6.51 40.86 -7.53
C THR A 240 6.10 40.29 -8.88
N LEU A 241 5.34 39.20 -8.91
CA LEU A 241 4.74 38.56 -10.09
C LEU A 241 3.23 38.26 -9.86
N PRO A 242 2.39 39.29 -9.62
CA PRO A 242 0.95 39.09 -9.40
C PRO A 242 0.21 38.50 -10.61
N GLU A 243 0.85 38.51 -11.79
CA GLU A 243 0.33 37.88 -13.01
C GLU A 243 0.26 36.35 -12.89
N LEU A 244 1.04 35.75 -11.98
CA LEU A 244 1.02 34.32 -11.67
C LEU A 244 0.46 34.13 -10.25
N SER A 245 -0.60 33.33 -10.13
CA SER A 245 -1.14 32.99 -8.80
C SER A 245 -0.10 32.26 -7.97
N VAL A 246 0.12 32.70 -6.73
CA VAL A 246 1.01 32.05 -5.77
C VAL A 246 0.16 31.59 -4.58
N GLU A 247 0.01 30.27 -4.48
CA GLU A 247 -0.68 29.62 -3.38
C GLU A 247 0.33 29.10 -2.37
N ALA A 248 0.02 29.29 -1.08
CA ALA A 248 0.84 28.77 0.01
C ALA A 248 0.86 27.24 -0.05
N LEU A 249 2.04 26.63 0.08
CA LEU A 249 2.18 25.17 0.08
C LEU A 249 1.51 24.54 1.30
N LYS A 250 1.67 25.20 2.45
CA LYS A 250 1.16 24.71 3.72
C LYS A 250 -0.29 25.13 3.88
N ASP A 251 -1.18 24.16 3.96
CA ASP A 251 -2.57 24.41 4.30
C ASP A 251 -2.71 24.63 5.81
N ASP A 252 -3.19 25.81 6.21
CA ASP A 252 -3.47 26.16 7.60
C ASP A 252 -4.91 25.83 8.02
N ALA A 253 -5.67 25.11 7.18
CA ALA A 253 -7.00 24.61 7.51
C ALA A 253 -6.98 23.81 8.82
N LYS A 254 -7.91 24.15 9.72
CA LYS A 254 -8.15 23.40 10.96
C LYS A 254 -9.13 22.28 10.68
N LEU A 255 -8.63 21.13 10.24
CA LEU A 255 -9.43 19.92 10.09
C LEU A 255 -9.91 19.43 11.46
N SER A 256 -11.17 19.04 11.56
CA SER A 256 -11.66 18.29 12.72
C SER A 256 -11.09 16.87 12.72
N SER A 257 -11.08 16.20 13.87
CA SER A 257 -10.58 14.81 13.97
C SER A 257 -11.33 13.82 13.08
N ALA A 258 -12.59 14.12 12.71
CA ALA A 258 -13.37 13.31 11.79
C ALA A 258 -12.98 13.51 10.31
N GLN A 259 -12.26 14.59 9.99
CA GLN A 259 -11.79 14.91 8.64
C GLN A 259 -10.33 14.52 8.41
N THR A 260 -9.58 14.21 9.46
CA THR A 260 -8.18 13.81 9.36
C THR A 260 -8.07 12.32 9.03
N GLU A 261 -7.11 11.97 8.18
CA GLU A 261 -6.78 10.57 7.89
C GLU A 261 -6.52 9.79 9.19
N ALA A 262 -7.29 8.71 9.41
CA ALA A 262 -7.21 7.92 10.64
C ALA A 262 -5.96 7.01 10.70
N PHE A 263 -5.42 6.63 9.53
CA PHE A 263 -4.31 5.70 9.43
C PHE A 263 -3.06 6.41 8.88
N ASP A 264 -1.89 6.06 9.44
CA ASP A 264 -0.59 6.48 8.90
C ASP A 264 0.44 5.39 9.16
N THR A 265 0.26 4.25 8.49
CA THR A 265 1.04 3.02 8.75
C THR A 265 2.54 3.21 8.56
N LEU A 266 2.94 4.06 7.61
CA LEU A 266 4.34 4.40 7.38
C LEU A 266 4.76 5.74 8.03
N GLY A 267 3.88 6.43 8.74
CA GLY A 267 4.19 7.67 9.47
C GLY A 267 4.49 8.89 8.58
N GLY A 268 4.21 8.81 7.27
CA GLY A 268 4.62 9.84 6.32
C GLY A 268 3.67 11.03 6.28
N LEU A 269 2.37 10.82 6.47
CA LEU A 269 1.41 11.93 6.52
C LEU A 269 1.70 12.83 7.72
N PHE A 270 2.00 12.22 8.87
CA PHE A 270 2.48 12.94 10.06
C PHE A 270 3.80 13.67 9.79
N ALA A 271 4.75 13.02 9.10
CA ALA A 271 6.06 13.60 8.82
C ALA A 271 5.99 14.85 7.92
N VAL A 272 5.03 14.93 6.99
CA VAL A 272 4.81 16.11 6.14
C VAL A 272 3.83 17.13 6.71
N GLN A 273 3.14 16.84 7.82
CA GLN A 273 2.09 17.72 8.34
C GLN A 273 2.57 19.15 8.62
N THR A 274 3.79 19.28 9.14
CA THR A 274 4.40 20.58 9.42
C THR A 274 4.92 21.31 8.17
N LEU A 275 4.98 20.62 7.02
CA LEU A 275 5.40 21.17 5.72
C LEU A 275 4.21 21.51 4.82
N LEU A 276 3.18 20.66 4.80
CA LEU A 276 2.04 20.74 3.88
C LEU A 276 0.69 21.07 4.56
N GLY A 277 0.63 21.05 5.88
CA GLY A 277 -0.63 21.12 6.61
C GLY A 277 -1.21 19.74 6.95
N PRO A 278 -2.32 19.68 7.71
CA PRO A 278 -2.98 18.42 8.02
C PRO A 278 -3.53 17.75 6.74
N SER A 279 -3.52 16.42 6.72
CA SER A 279 -4.02 15.65 5.57
C SER A 279 -5.48 15.27 5.80
N GLU A 280 -6.36 15.76 4.92
CA GLU A 280 -7.75 15.31 4.86
C GLU A 280 -7.83 13.83 4.45
N ASP A 281 -8.78 13.13 5.05
CA ASP A 281 -9.12 11.75 4.74
C ASP A 281 -9.82 11.64 3.38
N GLN A 282 -9.08 11.17 2.39
CA GLN A 282 -9.54 11.04 1.00
C GLN A 282 -9.93 9.59 0.66
N LYS A 283 -10.92 9.01 1.34
CA LYS A 283 -11.24 7.56 1.26
C LYS A 283 -11.52 7.05 -0.15
N GLU A 284 -12.42 7.72 -0.85
CA GLU A 284 -12.97 7.27 -2.14
C GLU A 284 -12.08 7.67 -3.32
N THR A 285 -11.52 8.87 -3.31
CA THR A 285 -10.65 9.36 -4.40
C THR A 285 -9.45 10.08 -3.79
N ILE A 286 -8.26 9.56 -4.03
CA ILE A 286 -7.00 10.21 -3.63
C ILE A 286 -6.66 11.25 -4.68
N SER A 287 -6.32 12.47 -4.29
CA SER A 287 -5.97 13.52 -5.24
C SER A 287 -4.95 14.52 -4.69
N GLU A 288 -4.21 15.14 -5.60
CA GLU A 288 -3.34 16.29 -5.34
C GLU A 288 -3.47 17.29 -6.49
N SER A 289 -3.53 18.57 -6.14
CA SER A 289 -3.49 19.68 -7.09
C SER A 289 -2.13 20.36 -7.11
N PHE A 290 -1.77 20.94 -8.26
CA PHE A 290 -0.48 21.60 -8.43
C PHE A 290 -0.62 23.05 -8.88
N SER A 291 0.35 23.85 -8.47
CA SER A 291 0.58 25.19 -8.97
C SER A 291 1.83 25.20 -9.86
N TRP A 292 2.10 26.32 -10.51
CA TRP A 292 3.33 26.50 -11.29
C TRP A 292 4.61 26.42 -10.43
N LEU A 293 4.51 26.55 -9.10
CA LEU A 293 5.61 26.34 -8.16
C LEU A 293 5.94 24.86 -7.94
N GLU A 294 5.16 23.93 -8.47
CA GLU A 294 5.50 22.51 -8.50
C GLU A 294 6.10 22.08 -9.85
N GLN A 295 6.50 23.03 -10.69
CA GLN A 295 7.23 22.74 -11.93
C GLN A 295 8.64 23.36 -11.90
N PRO A 296 9.69 22.57 -11.57
CA PRO A 296 11.05 23.08 -11.38
C PRO A 296 11.64 23.80 -12.59
N GLY A 297 11.20 23.42 -13.80
CA GLY A 297 11.63 24.03 -15.06
C GLY A 297 11.30 25.52 -15.16
N ASN A 298 10.26 25.98 -14.44
CA ASN A 298 9.81 27.37 -14.48
C ASN A 298 10.86 28.34 -13.91
N ILE A 299 11.72 27.90 -12.98
CA ILE A 299 12.76 28.78 -12.41
C ILE A 299 13.74 29.22 -13.48
N ARG A 300 14.30 28.27 -14.25
CA ARG A 300 15.22 28.64 -15.33
C ARG A 300 14.50 29.42 -16.43
N TRP A 301 13.26 29.05 -16.75
CA TRP A 301 12.46 29.77 -17.74
C TRP A 301 12.29 31.26 -17.39
N LEU A 302 12.03 31.57 -16.12
CA LEU A 302 11.77 32.93 -15.64
C LEU A 302 13.02 33.73 -15.29
N PHE A 303 14.07 33.08 -14.77
CA PHE A 303 15.15 33.77 -14.07
C PHE A 303 16.57 33.49 -14.62
N ASP A 304 16.73 32.63 -15.62
CA ASP A 304 18.04 32.35 -16.23
C ASP A 304 18.44 33.48 -17.20
N GLU A 305 19.44 34.29 -16.83
CA GLU A 305 19.89 35.43 -17.62
C GLU A 305 20.33 35.05 -19.04
N HIS A 306 20.97 33.89 -19.23
CA HIS A 306 21.40 33.45 -20.55
C HIS A 306 20.22 33.10 -21.45
N LEU A 307 19.21 32.44 -20.88
CA LEU A 307 17.98 32.10 -21.61
C LEU A 307 17.20 33.36 -21.99
N LEU A 308 17.00 34.28 -21.05
CA LEU A 308 16.33 35.55 -21.29
C LEU A 308 17.05 36.37 -22.38
N GLN A 309 18.38 36.43 -22.32
CA GLN A 309 19.18 37.14 -23.32
C GLN A 309 19.04 36.52 -24.72
N LYS A 310 18.95 35.18 -24.82
CA LYS A 310 18.67 34.49 -26.09
C LYS A 310 17.32 34.88 -26.69
N HIS A 311 16.27 34.94 -25.86
CA HIS A 311 14.94 35.39 -26.32
C HIS A 311 14.96 36.84 -26.78
N ARG A 312 15.67 37.72 -26.05
CA ARG A 312 15.82 39.12 -26.42
C ARG A 312 16.51 39.30 -27.76
N ASP A 313 17.60 38.57 -27.99
CA ASP A 313 18.37 38.71 -29.22
C ASP A 313 17.56 38.21 -30.42
N ALA A 314 16.83 37.11 -30.28
CA ALA A 314 15.91 36.64 -31.32
C ALA A 314 14.71 37.59 -31.55
N ALA A 315 14.23 38.30 -30.52
CA ALA A 315 13.16 39.29 -30.66
C ALA A 315 13.62 40.58 -31.37
N LYS A 316 14.91 40.95 -31.29
CA LYS A 316 15.44 42.10 -32.04
C LYS A 316 15.34 41.92 -33.55
N ASP A 317 15.45 40.68 -34.03
CA ASP A 317 15.29 40.35 -35.45
C ASP A 317 13.86 40.65 -35.96
N SER A 318 12.89 40.73 -35.04
CA SER A 318 11.48 41.06 -35.33
C SER A 318 11.12 42.54 -35.11
N GLY A 319 12.03 43.36 -34.57
CA GLY A 319 11.85 44.82 -34.44
C GLY A 319 12.54 45.45 -33.23
N MET A 320 13.17 46.62 -33.45
CA MET A 320 14.03 47.28 -32.44
C MET A 320 13.25 47.70 -31.18
N ARG A 321 12.00 48.20 -31.29
CA ARG A 321 11.17 48.60 -30.12
C ARG A 321 10.77 47.42 -29.23
N ALA A 322 10.48 46.25 -29.81
CA ALA A 322 10.13 45.04 -29.04
C ALA A 322 11.30 44.59 -28.14
N GLY A 323 12.53 44.64 -28.65
CA GLY A 323 13.74 44.30 -27.88
C GLY A 323 14.10 45.28 -26.75
N TRP A 324 13.54 46.50 -26.73
CA TRP A 324 13.72 47.47 -25.64
C TRP A 324 12.75 47.20 -24.48
N ASN A 325 11.48 46.92 -24.75
CA ASN A 325 10.50 46.59 -23.71
C ASN A 325 10.86 45.28 -23.00
N LEU A 326 11.24 44.24 -23.75
CA LEU A 326 11.75 42.98 -23.19
C LEU A 326 12.94 43.18 -22.25
N LYS A 327 13.80 44.17 -22.53
CA LYS A 327 14.97 44.46 -21.69
C LYS A 327 14.56 44.95 -20.29
N SER A 328 13.58 45.84 -20.19
CA SER A 328 13.12 46.33 -18.89
C SER A 328 12.47 45.23 -18.07
N ASP A 329 11.69 44.38 -18.73
CA ASP A 329 10.93 43.34 -18.06
C ASP A 329 11.83 42.18 -17.62
N PHE A 330 12.81 41.78 -18.45
CA PHE A 330 13.84 40.82 -18.03
C PHE A 330 14.68 41.35 -16.87
N LYS A 331 14.97 42.66 -16.85
CA LYS A 331 15.64 43.28 -15.70
C LYS A 331 14.77 43.23 -14.44
N ARG A 332 13.44 43.34 -14.56
CA ARG A 332 12.49 43.12 -13.44
C ARG A 332 12.61 41.68 -12.93
N LEU A 333 12.55 40.67 -13.81
CA LEU A 333 12.67 39.26 -13.43
C LEU A 333 13.99 38.94 -12.71
N LEU A 334 15.12 39.37 -13.28
CA LEU A 334 16.44 39.16 -12.66
C LEU A 334 16.57 39.87 -11.31
N LYS A 335 15.91 41.03 -11.13
CA LYS A 335 15.89 41.74 -9.85
C LYS A 335 15.14 40.95 -8.77
N ILE A 336 14.10 40.20 -9.13
CA ILE A 336 13.34 39.35 -8.20
C ILE A 336 14.24 38.23 -7.68
N ALA A 337 14.92 37.50 -8.57
CA ALA A 337 15.87 36.46 -8.18
C ALA A 337 16.98 37.01 -7.26
N ALA A 338 17.54 38.18 -7.59
CA ALA A 338 18.55 38.83 -6.76
C ALA A 338 18.01 39.32 -5.40
N GLN A 339 16.71 39.63 -5.29
CA GLN A 339 16.09 39.96 -4.01
C GLN A 339 15.96 38.72 -3.13
N ILE A 340 15.51 37.60 -3.70
CA ILE A 340 15.41 36.33 -2.97
C ILE A 340 16.79 35.86 -2.49
N GLU A 341 17.81 35.96 -3.35
CA GLU A 341 19.20 35.65 -2.98
C GLU A 341 19.67 36.45 -1.77
N LYS A 342 19.42 37.77 -1.76
CA LYS A 342 19.80 38.63 -0.62
C LYS A 342 19.10 38.25 0.68
N GLU A 343 17.83 37.86 0.62
CA GLU A 343 17.11 37.37 1.81
C GLU A 343 17.73 36.05 2.29
N PHE A 344 18.08 35.13 1.38
CA PHE A 344 18.76 33.88 1.73
C PHE A 344 20.15 34.11 2.34
N GLU A 345 20.91 35.07 1.83
CA GLU A 345 22.21 35.47 2.38
C GLU A 345 22.10 36.06 3.78
N ARG A 346 21.07 36.89 4.02
CA ARG A 346 20.88 37.60 5.29
C ARG A 346 20.53 36.65 6.42
N ASP A 347 19.50 35.82 6.22
CA ASP A 347 18.83 35.14 7.35
C ASP A 347 18.75 33.61 7.21
N HIS A 348 19.05 33.02 6.04
CA HIS A 348 18.73 31.61 5.78
C HIS A 348 19.91 30.70 5.45
N GLY A 349 21.15 31.19 5.58
CA GLY A 349 22.35 30.35 5.41
C GLY A 349 22.61 29.95 3.96
N TYR A 350 22.48 30.90 3.02
CA TYR A 350 22.75 30.70 1.59
C TYR A 350 24.04 29.92 1.31
N ARG A 351 25.15 30.32 1.94
CA ARG A 351 26.46 29.69 1.75
C ARG A 351 26.48 28.22 2.15
N ASP A 352 25.73 27.83 3.17
CA ASP A 352 25.59 26.44 3.61
C ASP A 352 24.79 25.60 2.62
N MET A 353 23.75 26.19 2.01
CA MET A 353 23.00 25.52 0.93
C MET A 353 23.91 25.23 -0.27
N VAL A 354 24.76 26.20 -0.64
CA VAL A 354 25.73 26.02 -1.73
C VAL A 354 26.83 25.02 -1.35
N ALA A 355 27.31 25.05 -0.10
CA ALA A 355 28.26 24.06 0.42
C ALA A 355 27.69 22.64 0.37
N GLY A 356 26.41 22.44 0.70
CA GLY A 356 25.74 21.14 0.61
C GLY A 356 25.82 20.52 -0.79
N TYR A 357 25.83 21.32 -1.85
CA TYR A 357 26.03 20.80 -3.21
C TYR A 357 27.44 20.29 -3.50
N GLN A 358 28.46 20.86 -2.87
CA GLN A 358 29.85 20.41 -3.01
C GLN A 358 30.10 19.13 -2.22
N LEU A 359 29.36 18.94 -1.12
CA LEU A 359 29.53 17.83 -0.18
C LEU A 359 28.69 16.58 -0.52
N ARG A 360 28.08 16.50 -1.72
CA ARG A 360 27.22 15.37 -2.12
C ARG A 360 27.93 14.02 -2.18
N ASP A 361 29.25 14.02 -2.31
CA ASP A 361 30.11 12.84 -2.39
C ASP A 361 30.78 12.50 -1.05
N LEU A 362 30.27 13.03 0.07
CA LEU A 362 30.66 12.56 1.40
C LEU A 362 30.32 11.07 1.57
N THR A 363 31.30 10.31 2.06
CA THR A 363 31.14 8.89 2.37
C THR A 363 30.49 8.70 3.73
N GLN A 364 30.04 7.47 4.04
CA GLN A 364 29.55 7.13 5.38
C GLN A 364 30.62 7.41 6.46
N GLN A 365 31.88 7.06 6.18
CA GLN A 365 32.98 7.33 7.10
C GLN A 365 33.16 8.83 7.35
N ASP A 366 33.00 9.66 6.32
CA ASP A 366 33.08 11.12 6.48
C ASP A 366 31.97 11.64 7.42
N ILE A 367 30.73 11.16 7.22
CA ILE A 367 29.55 11.55 8.02
C ILE A 367 29.69 11.08 9.49
N GLU A 368 30.33 9.94 9.73
CA GLU A 368 30.63 9.43 11.08
C GLU A 368 31.69 10.26 11.82
N ILE A 369 32.55 10.96 11.08
CA ILE A 369 33.56 11.87 11.63
C ILE A 369 32.94 13.23 11.93
N LEU A 370 32.16 13.79 10.99
CA LEU A 370 31.48 15.07 11.12
C LEU A 370 30.13 15.04 10.41
N ASP A 371 29.06 15.38 11.12
CA ASP A 371 27.72 15.38 10.52
C ASP A 371 27.56 16.41 9.38
N ILE A 372 26.58 16.16 8.50
CA ILE A 372 26.32 16.99 7.31
C ILE A 372 26.07 18.46 7.68
N PRO A 373 25.21 18.80 8.67
CA PRO A 373 25.03 20.18 9.10
C PRO A 373 26.33 20.90 9.47
N SER A 374 27.19 20.23 10.24
CA SER A 374 28.46 20.79 10.70
C SER A 374 29.47 20.91 9.57
N ALA A 375 29.52 19.94 8.66
CA ALA A 375 30.35 19.99 7.47
C ALA A 375 29.95 21.16 6.54
N CYS A 376 28.64 21.34 6.29
CA CYS A 376 28.14 22.47 5.50
C CYS A 376 28.47 23.81 6.17
N THR A 377 28.32 23.90 7.49
CA THR A 377 28.62 25.12 8.27
C THR A 377 30.10 25.49 8.19
N LEU A 378 30.98 24.48 8.31
CA LEU A 378 32.43 24.66 8.18
C LEU A 378 32.82 25.13 6.78
N VAL A 379 32.32 24.47 5.72
CA VAL A 379 32.61 24.83 4.32
C VAL A 379 32.05 26.21 3.97
N ALA A 380 30.90 26.59 4.55
CA ALA A 380 30.36 27.94 4.43
C ALA A 380 31.24 29.02 5.07
N GLY A 381 32.22 28.63 5.90
CA GLY A 381 33.13 29.53 6.62
C GLY A 381 32.55 30.06 7.93
N ARG A 382 31.51 29.43 8.46
CA ARG A 382 30.86 29.79 9.73
C ARG A 382 31.33 28.85 10.84
N ASP A 383 31.46 29.37 12.06
CA ASP A 383 31.80 28.57 13.26
C ASP A 383 32.99 27.61 13.09
N GLU A 384 33.96 27.93 12.23
CA GLU A 384 35.00 26.99 11.78
C GLU A 384 35.75 26.32 12.94
N ARG A 385 36.19 27.11 13.93
CA ARG A 385 36.88 26.58 15.12
C ARG A 385 36.02 25.61 15.91
N LYS A 386 34.72 25.88 16.01
CA LYS A 386 33.75 25.05 16.74
C LYS A 386 33.45 23.76 15.97
N MET A 387 33.34 23.82 14.64
CA MET A 387 33.09 22.63 13.81
C MET A 387 34.32 21.73 13.77
N LEU A 388 35.52 22.29 13.61
CA LEU A 388 36.77 21.51 13.66
C LEU A 388 36.99 20.86 15.03
N ALA A 389 36.62 21.52 16.13
CA ALA A 389 36.74 20.96 17.48
C ALA A 389 35.82 19.74 17.74
N GLN A 390 34.81 19.49 16.89
CA GLN A 390 33.98 18.28 16.98
C GLN A 390 34.65 17.06 16.35
N ILE A 391 35.67 17.25 15.52
CA ILE A 391 36.38 16.19 14.84
C ILE A 391 37.37 15.56 15.80
N ASP A 392 37.18 14.27 16.07
CA ASP A 392 38.20 13.45 16.74
C ASP A 392 39.29 13.08 15.73
N GLU A 393 40.43 13.76 15.80
CA GLU A 393 41.58 13.54 14.91
C GLU A 393 42.19 12.14 15.03
N SER A 394 41.86 11.38 16.08
CA SER A 394 42.31 9.99 16.22
C SER A 394 41.56 9.01 15.31
N LYS A 395 40.41 9.41 14.76
CA LYS A 395 39.63 8.58 13.83
C LYS A 395 40.33 8.44 12.49
N GLU A 396 40.30 7.23 11.95
CA GLU A 396 40.79 6.94 10.60
C GLU A 396 40.07 7.84 9.57
N GLY A 397 40.83 8.49 8.70
CA GLY A 397 40.29 9.39 7.67
C GLY A 397 40.04 10.83 8.10
N ALA A 398 40.10 11.17 9.40
CA ALA A 398 39.80 12.52 9.91
C ALA A 398 40.70 13.61 9.29
N ALA A 399 42.02 13.37 9.23
CA ALA A 399 42.96 14.32 8.63
C ALA A 399 42.69 14.57 7.13
N VAL A 400 42.31 13.51 6.40
CA VAL A 400 41.97 13.59 4.97
C VAL A 400 40.69 14.39 4.78
N LEU A 401 39.67 14.14 5.61
CA LEU A 401 38.41 14.88 5.60
C LEU A 401 38.64 16.36 5.90
N ILE A 402 39.44 16.70 6.92
CA ILE A 402 39.75 18.09 7.28
C ILE A 402 40.36 18.85 6.08
N GLU A 403 41.36 18.26 5.41
CA GLU A 403 41.99 18.89 4.26
C GLU A 403 41.04 19.04 3.07
N ARG A 404 40.16 18.05 2.85
CA ARG A 404 39.08 18.14 1.86
C ARG A 404 38.12 19.30 2.17
N LEU A 405 37.60 19.39 3.40
CA LEU A 405 36.66 20.45 3.78
C LEU A 405 37.29 21.86 3.66
N LYS A 406 38.58 22.00 3.99
CA LYS A 406 39.31 23.26 3.76
C LYS A 406 39.45 23.61 2.27
N LYS A 407 39.66 22.60 1.42
CA LYS A 407 39.70 22.78 -0.03
C LYS A 407 38.32 23.20 -0.55
N ASP A 408 37.27 22.49 -0.18
CA ASP A 408 35.89 22.77 -0.60
C ASP A 408 35.46 24.19 -0.21
N LYS A 409 35.87 24.66 0.99
CA LYS A 409 35.66 26.05 1.42
C LYS A 409 36.27 27.07 0.45
N ARG A 410 37.51 26.84 0.00
CA ARG A 410 38.19 27.75 -0.96
C ARG A 410 37.49 27.74 -2.32
N GLU A 411 37.05 26.56 -2.77
CA GLU A 411 36.33 26.40 -4.02
C GLU A 411 34.92 27.02 -3.97
N LEU A 412 34.25 27.00 -2.81
CA LEU A 412 32.97 27.66 -2.59
C LEU A 412 33.06 29.16 -2.87
N ASP A 413 34.07 29.83 -2.31
CA ASP A 413 34.28 31.26 -2.50
C ASP A 413 34.53 31.63 -3.96
N ALA A 414 35.31 30.82 -4.68
CA ALA A 414 35.53 30.99 -6.10
C ALA A 414 34.21 30.83 -6.89
N ARG A 415 33.44 29.78 -6.60
CA ARG A 415 32.20 29.44 -7.31
C ARG A 415 31.13 30.53 -7.17
N ILE A 416 30.92 31.05 -5.96
CA ILE A 416 29.95 32.13 -5.72
C ILE A 416 30.37 33.40 -6.48
N LYS A 417 31.68 33.66 -6.61
CA LYS A 417 32.19 34.83 -7.31
C LYS A 417 32.14 34.72 -8.83
N GLU A 418 32.40 33.53 -9.39
CA GLU A 418 32.48 33.30 -10.84
C GLU A 418 31.10 33.24 -11.52
N ALA A 419 30.10 32.67 -10.85
CA ALA A 419 28.76 32.52 -11.40
C ALA A 419 27.69 32.82 -10.33
N PRO A 420 27.51 34.10 -9.94
CA PRO A 420 26.70 34.46 -8.76
C PRO A 420 25.24 33.99 -8.84
N GLN A 421 24.62 33.96 -10.02
CA GLN A 421 23.22 33.54 -10.17
C GLN A 421 23.02 32.02 -10.19
N GLU A 422 23.99 31.22 -10.63
CA GLU A 422 23.79 29.79 -10.86
C GLU A 422 23.45 29.02 -9.57
N PRO A 423 24.12 29.25 -8.41
CA PRO A 423 23.72 28.63 -7.16
C PRO A 423 22.31 29.03 -6.72
N THR A 424 21.91 30.30 -6.86
CA THR A 424 20.55 30.79 -6.58
C THR A 424 19.52 30.06 -7.42
N LEU A 425 19.70 30.01 -8.75
CA LEU A 425 18.78 29.31 -9.66
C LEU A 425 18.67 27.82 -9.32
N LYS A 426 19.79 27.18 -8.95
CA LYS A 426 19.79 25.78 -8.54
C LYS A 426 19.02 25.57 -7.23
N ILE A 427 19.24 26.42 -6.22
CA ILE A 427 18.51 26.39 -4.94
C ILE A 427 17.00 26.53 -5.17
N LEU A 428 16.58 27.52 -5.97
CA LEU A 428 15.17 27.72 -6.29
C LEU A 428 14.60 26.52 -7.06
N THR A 429 15.34 25.99 -8.03
CA THR A 429 14.91 24.79 -8.77
C THR A 429 14.71 23.58 -7.84
N ASP A 430 15.65 23.35 -6.92
CA ASP A 430 15.56 22.24 -5.95
C ASP A 430 14.46 22.48 -4.91
N LEU A 431 14.16 23.74 -4.56
CA LEU A 431 13.03 24.12 -3.71
C LEU A 431 11.70 23.74 -4.37
N LEU A 432 11.48 24.13 -5.65
CA LEU A 432 10.27 23.75 -6.39
C LEU A 432 10.18 22.24 -6.64
N ARG A 433 11.32 21.57 -6.89
CA ARG A 433 11.34 20.10 -7.01
C ARG A 433 10.93 19.43 -5.70
N TYR A 434 11.41 19.95 -4.57
CA TYR A 434 11.04 19.44 -3.26
C TYR A 434 9.55 19.67 -2.96
N ARG A 435 8.97 20.81 -3.37
CA ARG A 435 7.50 21.04 -3.30
C ARG A 435 6.71 19.97 -4.06
N LEU A 436 7.07 19.73 -5.31
CA LEU A 436 6.44 18.70 -6.14
C LEU A 436 6.54 17.32 -5.48
N HIS A 437 7.74 16.95 -5.06
CA HIS A 437 7.99 15.65 -4.45
C HIS A 437 7.30 15.52 -3.08
N LEU A 438 7.10 16.59 -2.30
CA LEU A 438 6.31 16.53 -1.08
C LEU A 438 4.84 16.17 -1.36
N LYS A 439 4.23 16.75 -2.40
CA LYS A 439 2.85 16.41 -2.81
C LYS A 439 2.76 14.97 -3.33
N PHE A 440 3.71 14.53 -4.17
CA PHE A 440 3.80 13.12 -4.58
C PHE A 440 3.97 12.16 -3.39
N TYR A 441 4.77 12.54 -2.39
CA TYR A 441 4.95 11.76 -1.18
C TYR A 441 3.65 11.65 -0.36
N ARG A 442 2.93 12.76 -0.17
CA ARG A 442 1.61 12.75 0.49
C ARG A 442 0.60 11.87 -0.26
N PHE A 443 0.53 12.00 -1.58
CA PHE A 443 -0.31 11.14 -2.44
C PHE A 443 0.02 9.66 -2.25
N ALA A 444 1.31 9.30 -2.33
CA ALA A 444 1.76 7.93 -2.16
C ALA A 444 1.42 7.38 -0.77
N HIS A 445 1.57 8.18 0.28
CA HIS A 445 1.23 7.77 1.64
C HIS A 445 -0.28 7.57 1.85
N ARG A 446 -1.13 8.39 1.22
CA ARG A 446 -2.58 8.11 1.17
C ARG A 446 -2.85 6.77 0.49
N ALA A 447 -2.19 6.48 -0.64
CA ALA A 447 -2.34 5.20 -1.34
C ALA A 447 -1.82 4.01 -0.51
N PHE A 448 -0.68 4.17 0.17
CA PHE A 448 -0.16 3.16 1.10
C PHE A 448 -1.15 2.87 2.23
N ASN A 449 -1.88 3.86 2.72
CA ASN A 449 -2.89 3.67 3.75
C ASN A 449 -4.19 3.02 3.22
N ARG A 450 -4.33 2.78 1.92
CA ARG A 450 -5.45 1.98 1.37
C ARG A 450 -5.11 0.52 1.17
N VAL A 451 -3.85 0.14 1.34
CA VAL A 451 -3.36 -1.21 1.02
C VAL A 451 -2.76 -1.88 2.25
N LYS A 452 -3.13 -3.12 2.51
CA LYS A 452 -2.50 -3.97 3.53
C LYS A 452 -1.86 -5.17 2.85
N VAL A 453 -0.53 -5.27 2.92
CA VAL A 453 0.20 -6.42 2.39
C VAL A 453 0.20 -7.51 3.46
N ILE A 454 -0.37 -8.68 3.14
CA ILE A 454 -0.45 -9.82 4.04
C ILE A 454 0.60 -10.85 3.63
N THR A 455 1.42 -11.26 4.60
CA THR A 455 2.38 -12.36 4.43
C THR A 455 2.17 -13.50 5.42
N ASP A 456 1.22 -13.34 6.33
CA ASP A 456 0.87 -14.34 7.34
C ASP A 456 -0.09 -15.39 6.72
N PRO A 457 0.22 -16.69 6.76
CA PRO A 457 -0.60 -17.72 6.10
C PRO A 457 -2.05 -17.77 6.60
N GLU A 458 -2.29 -17.57 7.90
CA GLU A 458 -3.64 -17.60 8.49
C GLU A 458 -4.47 -16.41 7.99
N GLN A 459 -3.89 -15.21 7.98
CA GLN A 459 -4.55 -14.03 7.40
C GLN A 459 -4.76 -14.16 5.88
N ILE A 460 -3.82 -14.77 5.14
CA ILE A 460 -4.01 -15.03 3.71
C ILE A 460 -5.20 -15.96 3.50
N GLN A 461 -5.30 -17.05 4.26
CA GLN A 461 -6.42 -17.98 4.19
C GLN A 461 -7.76 -17.28 4.48
N LEU A 462 -7.79 -16.44 5.52
CA LEU A 462 -8.98 -15.66 5.87
C LEU A 462 -9.38 -14.68 4.76
N ALA A 463 -8.42 -13.93 4.21
CA ALA A 463 -8.68 -12.97 3.13
C ALA A 463 -9.13 -13.66 1.83
N ARG A 464 -8.55 -14.83 1.51
CA ARG A 464 -8.97 -15.66 0.37
C ARG A 464 -10.41 -16.14 0.54
N ALA A 465 -10.78 -16.60 1.72
CA ALA A 465 -12.13 -17.10 1.97
C ALA A 465 -13.20 -16.01 2.02
N GLY A 466 -12.83 -14.79 2.44
CA GLY A 466 -13.66 -13.60 2.26
C GLY A 466 -13.73 -13.12 0.81
N GLY A 467 -12.81 -13.61 -0.04
CA GLY A 467 -12.75 -13.36 -1.47
C GLY A 467 -12.42 -11.92 -1.85
N ASN A 468 -11.74 -11.21 -0.96
CA ASN A 468 -11.35 -9.80 -1.12
C ASN A 468 -9.81 -9.63 -1.17
N LEU A 469 -9.08 -10.71 -1.45
CA LEU A 469 -7.62 -10.71 -1.54
C LEU A 469 -7.15 -10.47 -2.98
N TYR A 470 -6.42 -9.38 -3.20
CA TYR A 470 -5.71 -9.16 -4.46
C TYR A 470 -4.36 -9.89 -4.44
N ARG A 471 -4.11 -10.75 -5.44
CA ARG A 471 -2.92 -11.62 -5.49
C ARG A 471 -1.98 -11.22 -6.63
N LEU A 472 -0.81 -10.68 -6.33
CA LEU A 472 0.21 -10.33 -7.33
C LEU A 472 1.19 -11.49 -7.48
N MET A 473 0.87 -12.42 -8.38
CA MET A 473 1.64 -13.64 -8.58
C MET A 473 2.65 -13.51 -9.71
N ASP A 474 3.72 -14.30 -9.65
CA ASP A 474 4.64 -14.49 -10.76
C ASP A 474 4.11 -15.52 -11.78
N SER A 475 4.84 -15.71 -12.88
CA SER A 475 4.38 -16.58 -13.97
C SER A 475 4.38 -18.07 -13.63
N ALA A 476 5.19 -18.50 -12.65
CA ALA A 476 5.24 -19.88 -12.19
C ALA A 476 4.10 -20.15 -11.19
N GLU A 477 3.88 -19.23 -10.26
CA GLU A 477 2.78 -19.24 -9.30
C GLU A 477 1.42 -19.24 -10.03
N LEU A 478 1.24 -18.38 -11.04
CA LEU A 478 0.00 -18.34 -11.81
C LEU A 478 -0.30 -19.67 -12.51
N LYS A 479 0.73 -20.40 -12.97
CA LYS A 479 0.55 -21.73 -13.58
C LYS A 479 0.13 -22.76 -12.52
N ALA A 480 0.73 -22.71 -11.34
CA ALA A 480 0.34 -23.59 -10.24
C ALA A 480 -1.10 -23.34 -9.78
N LEU A 481 -1.57 -22.08 -9.82
CA LEU A 481 -2.97 -21.74 -9.53
C LEU A 481 -3.96 -22.28 -10.56
N ALA A 482 -3.56 -22.42 -11.82
CA ALA A 482 -4.41 -23.07 -12.82
C ALA A 482 -4.65 -24.56 -12.51
N ASP A 483 -3.79 -25.16 -11.67
CA ASP A 483 -3.93 -26.54 -11.19
C ASP A 483 -4.68 -26.61 -9.83
N GLU A 484 -4.98 -25.48 -9.18
CA GLU A 484 -5.81 -25.43 -7.96
C GLU A 484 -7.30 -25.66 -8.30
N GLN A 485 -8.10 -26.10 -7.31
CA GLN A 485 -9.54 -26.17 -7.51
C GLN A 485 -10.10 -24.76 -7.81
N PRO A 486 -10.92 -24.60 -8.86
CA PRO A 486 -11.50 -23.31 -9.20
C PRO A 486 -12.32 -22.73 -8.03
N GLU A 487 -12.49 -21.41 -8.00
CA GLU A 487 -13.27 -20.76 -6.95
C GLU A 487 -14.75 -21.15 -7.03
N ILE A 488 -15.43 -21.17 -5.87
CA ILE A 488 -16.86 -21.44 -5.81
C ILE A 488 -17.61 -20.22 -6.35
N ALA A 489 -18.35 -20.40 -7.44
CA ALA A 489 -19.19 -19.37 -8.05
C ALA A 489 -20.57 -19.29 -7.36
N HIS A 490 -21.19 -20.44 -7.13
CA HIS A 490 -22.54 -20.55 -6.57
C HIS A 490 -22.62 -21.70 -5.57
N HIS A 491 -23.64 -21.69 -4.74
CA HIS A 491 -23.86 -22.80 -3.82
C HIS A 491 -25.34 -23.10 -3.59
N THR A 492 -25.62 -24.38 -3.32
CA THR A 492 -26.92 -24.86 -2.85
C THR A 492 -26.76 -25.41 -1.44
N ILE A 493 -27.66 -25.05 -0.54
CA ILE A 493 -27.77 -25.59 0.82
C ILE A 493 -28.93 -26.57 0.89
N LEU A 494 -28.69 -27.73 1.49
CA LEU A 494 -29.73 -28.67 1.89
C LEU A 494 -29.69 -28.80 3.42
N LYS A 495 -30.79 -28.49 4.10
CA LYS A 495 -30.99 -28.82 5.51
C LYS A 495 -31.99 -29.97 5.63
N ALA A 496 -31.59 -31.01 6.35
CA ALA A 496 -32.45 -32.15 6.70
C ALA A 496 -32.61 -32.19 8.22
N ASP A 497 -33.84 -32.03 8.69
CA ASP A 497 -34.21 -31.92 10.11
C ASP A 497 -35.09 -33.10 10.53
N VAL A 498 -34.82 -33.71 11.68
CA VAL A 498 -35.63 -34.83 12.18
C VAL A 498 -36.81 -34.29 12.99
N ARG A 499 -38.02 -34.44 12.45
CA ARG A 499 -39.22 -33.92 13.08
C ARG A 499 -39.56 -34.70 14.34
N GLY A 500 -39.92 -33.97 15.40
CA GLY A 500 -40.31 -34.57 16.68
C GLY A 500 -39.16 -35.28 17.39
N SER A 501 -37.90 -34.97 17.05
CA SER A 501 -36.71 -35.59 17.62
C SER A 501 -36.68 -35.59 19.15
N THR A 502 -37.17 -34.53 19.81
CA THR A 502 -37.25 -34.43 21.27
C THR A 502 -38.21 -35.48 21.85
N THR A 503 -39.36 -35.68 21.20
CA THR A 503 -40.34 -36.70 21.58
C THR A 503 -39.76 -38.11 21.37
N VAL A 504 -39.12 -38.34 20.23
CA VAL A 504 -38.43 -39.61 19.92
C VAL A 504 -37.32 -39.89 20.94
N THR A 505 -36.55 -38.87 21.31
CA THR A 505 -35.48 -38.96 22.31
C THR A 505 -36.05 -39.33 23.68
N GLN A 506 -37.13 -38.68 24.12
CA GLN A 506 -37.78 -38.99 25.39
C GLN A 506 -38.35 -40.41 25.40
N GLU A 507 -38.93 -40.86 24.29
CA GLU A 507 -39.44 -42.23 24.15
C GLU A 507 -38.32 -43.27 24.24
N LEU A 508 -37.16 -43.01 23.64
CA LEU A 508 -35.99 -43.89 23.72
C LEU A 508 -35.42 -43.94 25.15
N ILE A 509 -35.30 -42.79 25.82
CA ILE A 509 -34.85 -42.71 27.22
C ILE A 509 -35.80 -43.45 28.15
N ASN A 510 -37.12 -43.27 27.99
CA ASN A 510 -38.14 -43.97 28.79
C ASN A 510 -38.12 -45.49 28.60
N ARG A 511 -37.44 -45.99 27.55
CA ARG A 511 -37.26 -47.40 27.24
C ARG A 511 -35.84 -47.91 27.56
N ASP A 512 -35.04 -47.12 28.29
CA ASP A 512 -33.63 -47.39 28.61
C ASP A 512 -32.73 -47.61 27.37
N LEU A 513 -33.05 -46.97 26.25
CA LEU A 513 -32.28 -47.00 25.01
C LEU A 513 -31.43 -45.75 24.83
N ASN A 514 -30.31 -45.86 24.10
CA ASN A 514 -29.40 -44.74 23.84
C ASN A 514 -29.82 -43.95 22.57
N PRO A 515 -30.30 -42.70 22.70
CA PRO A 515 -30.74 -41.90 21.56
C PRO A 515 -29.60 -41.54 20.60
N ALA A 516 -28.40 -41.25 21.11
CA ALA A 516 -27.26 -40.88 20.28
C ALA A 516 -26.84 -42.02 19.35
N SER A 517 -26.80 -43.26 19.87
CA SER A 517 -26.55 -44.46 19.06
C SER A 517 -27.66 -44.68 18.04
N TYR A 518 -28.92 -44.46 18.42
CA TYR A 518 -30.07 -44.62 17.54
C TYR A 518 -30.02 -43.66 16.34
N PHE A 519 -29.82 -42.35 16.57
CA PHE A 519 -29.70 -41.38 15.46
C PHE A 519 -28.44 -41.60 14.63
N SER A 520 -27.32 -41.99 15.25
CA SER A 520 -26.07 -42.25 14.52
C SER A 520 -26.22 -43.42 13.54
N LEU A 521 -26.83 -44.53 13.96
CA LEU A 521 -26.96 -45.73 13.13
C LEU A 521 -28.09 -45.64 12.09
N ASN A 522 -29.18 -44.95 12.42
CA ASN A 522 -30.38 -44.94 11.58
C ASN A 522 -30.52 -43.67 10.73
N PHE A 523 -29.78 -42.60 11.02
CA PHE A 523 -29.86 -41.34 10.29
C PHE A 523 -28.48 -40.86 9.83
N PHE A 524 -27.61 -40.42 10.74
CA PHE A 524 -26.37 -39.73 10.37
C PHE A 524 -25.36 -40.61 9.62
N GLY A 525 -25.12 -41.84 10.08
CA GLY A 525 -24.16 -42.77 9.49
C GLY A 525 -24.51 -43.12 8.04
N PRO A 526 -25.69 -43.69 7.77
CA PRO A 526 -26.12 -44.04 6.42
C PRO A 526 -26.12 -42.86 5.44
N ILE A 527 -26.48 -41.66 5.90
CA ILE A 527 -26.45 -40.44 5.07
C ILE A 527 -25.00 -40.05 4.76
N THR A 528 -24.10 -40.11 5.75
CA THR A 528 -22.69 -39.74 5.59
C THR A 528 -22.00 -40.61 4.52
N GLU A 529 -22.35 -41.89 4.42
CA GLU A 529 -21.83 -42.83 3.40
C GLU A 529 -22.21 -42.45 1.96
N ARG A 530 -23.24 -41.63 1.76
CA ARG A 530 -23.74 -41.24 0.42
C ARG A 530 -23.29 -39.86 -0.05
N LEU A 531 -22.72 -39.03 0.83
CA LEU A 531 -22.42 -37.63 0.53
C LEU A 531 -21.50 -37.45 -0.70
N SER A 532 -20.43 -38.25 -0.78
CA SER A 532 -19.45 -38.13 -1.86
C SER A 532 -20.01 -38.45 -3.24
N LEU A 533 -21.01 -39.34 -3.35
CA LEU A 533 -21.64 -39.67 -4.64
C LEU A 533 -22.35 -38.47 -5.27
N TYR A 534 -22.89 -37.59 -4.42
CA TYR A 534 -23.60 -36.38 -4.85
C TYR A 534 -22.72 -35.13 -4.78
N GLY A 535 -21.43 -35.26 -4.44
CA GLY A 535 -20.54 -34.12 -4.22
C GLY A 535 -20.99 -33.20 -3.07
N ALA A 536 -21.69 -33.75 -2.08
CA ALA A 536 -22.18 -33.00 -0.93
C ALA A 536 -21.06 -32.79 0.10
N VAL A 537 -20.92 -31.57 0.59
CA VAL A 537 -20.00 -31.20 1.67
C VAL A 537 -20.80 -30.97 2.95
N LYS A 538 -20.32 -31.51 4.06
CA LYS A 538 -20.98 -31.33 5.36
C LYS A 538 -20.62 -29.97 5.93
N VAL A 539 -21.61 -29.08 6.03
CA VAL A 539 -21.42 -27.70 6.51
C VAL A 539 -21.51 -27.65 8.03
N PHE A 540 -22.52 -28.29 8.62
CA PHE A 540 -22.73 -28.29 10.07
C PHE A 540 -23.62 -29.47 10.53
N ILE A 541 -23.55 -29.81 11.82
CA ILE A 541 -24.52 -30.70 12.50
C ILE A 541 -25.10 -29.92 13.67
N GLU A 542 -26.40 -29.72 13.67
CA GLU A 542 -27.12 -29.02 14.74
C GLU A 542 -28.06 -30.03 15.39
N GLY A 543 -27.68 -30.64 16.53
CA GLY A 543 -28.53 -31.59 17.25
C GLY A 543 -29.00 -32.77 16.39
N ASP A 544 -30.23 -32.67 15.91
CA ASP A 544 -31.00 -33.61 15.09
C ASP A 544 -31.06 -33.25 13.59
N ALA A 545 -30.39 -32.18 13.16
CA ALA A 545 -30.34 -31.73 11.78
C ALA A 545 -28.95 -31.88 11.12
N VAL A 546 -28.95 -32.13 9.81
CA VAL A 546 -27.77 -32.11 8.94
C VAL A 546 -27.88 -30.97 7.94
N ILE A 547 -26.83 -30.16 7.84
CA ILE A 547 -26.71 -29.12 6.81
C ILE A 547 -25.60 -29.50 5.83
N LEU A 548 -25.95 -29.59 4.55
CA LEU A 548 -25.07 -29.94 3.44
C LEU A 548 -24.96 -28.77 2.46
N GLY A 549 -23.78 -28.60 1.88
CA GLY A 549 -23.47 -27.64 0.82
C GLY A 549 -23.10 -28.37 -0.47
N PHE A 550 -23.53 -27.80 -1.59
CA PHE A 550 -23.22 -28.26 -2.94
C PHE A 550 -22.70 -27.07 -3.75
N TYR A 551 -21.47 -27.17 -4.25
CA TYR A 551 -20.78 -26.04 -4.86
C TYR A 551 -20.71 -26.14 -6.38
N GLU A 552 -20.87 -24.99 -7.03
CA GLU A 552 -20.58 -24.80 -8.45
C GLU A 552 -19.34 -23.96 -8.56
N TYR A 553 -18.44 -24.32 -9.49
CA TYR A 553 -17.14 -23.69 -9.60
C TYR A 553 -17.03 -22.82 -10.85
N GLU A 554 -16.28 -21.73 -10.76
CA GLU A 554 -15.98 -20.87 -11.90
C GLU A 554 -15.31 -21.65 -13.05
N GLY A 555 -15.60 -21.27 -14.30
CA GLY A 555 -15.01 -21.91 -15.48
C GLY A 555 -15.60 -23.28 -15.85
N HIS A 556 -16.53 -23.83 -15.05
CA HIS A 556 -17.15 -25.14 -15.29
C HIS A 556 -18.69 -25.09 -15.42
N PRO A 557 -19.26 -24.31 -16.38
CA PRO A 557 -20.71 -24.16 -16.52
C PRO A 557 -21.43 -25.48 -16.83
N SER A 558 -20.73 -26.44 -17.43
CA SER A 558 -21.25 -27.79 -17.69
C SER A 558 -21.44 -28.62 -16.43
N GLU A 559 -20.97 -28.16 -15.26
CA GLU A 559 -21.09 -28.85 -13.96
C GLU A 559 -21.98 -28.09 -12.97
N TRP A 560 -22.62 -27.00 -13.41
CA TRP A 560 -23.52 -26.16 -12.61
C TRP A 560 -24.89 -26.82 -12.41
N TYR A 561 -24.87 -27.92 -11.66
CA TYR A 561 -26.05 -28.71 -11.30
C TYR A 561 -26.14 -28.91 -9.78
N SER A 562 -25.73 -27.92 -8.99
CA SER A 562 -25.75 -28.02 -7.52
C SER A 562 -27.15 -28.32 -6.97
N VAL A 563 -28.18 -27.67 -7.50
CA VAL A 563 -29.58 -27.92 -7.12
C VAL A 563 -30.01 -29.35 -7.45
N ALA A 564 -29.68 -29.84 -8.64
CA ALA A 564 -30.04 -31.20 -9.05
C ALA A 564 -29.35 -32.26 -8.17
N ARG A 565 -28.07 -32.05 -7.83
CA ARG A 565 -27.32 -32.90 -6.89
C ARG A 565 -27.93 -32.88 -5.49
N ALA A 566 -28.34 -31.71 -5.01
CA ALA A 566 -29.04 -31.57 -3.73
C ALA A 566 -30.38 -32.33 -3.75
N CYS A 567 -31.19 -32.22 -4.81
CA CYS A 567 -32.43 -32.96 -4.97
C CYS A 567 -32.20 -34.49 -4.99
N GLY A 568 -31.15 -34.95 -5.68
CA GLY A 568 -30.75 -36.36 -5.67
C GLY A 568 -30.40 -36.86 -4.27
N MET A 569 -29.61 -36.08 -3.54
CA MET A 569 -29.27 -36.40 -2.14
C MET A 569 -30.51 -36.39 -1.24
N ALA A 570 -31.43 -35.44 -1.40
CA ALA A 570 -32.67 -35.37 -0.63
C ALA A 570 -33.53 -36.63 -0.83
N LYS A 571 -33.68 -37.08 -2.08
CA LYS A 571 -34.39 -38.32 -2.39
C LYS A 571 -33.71 -39.53 -1.73
N GLU A 572 -32.38 -39.62 -1.79
CA GLU A 572 -31.61 -40.68 -1.13
C GLU A 572 -31.82 -40.68 0.40
N MET A 573 -31.84 -39.51 1.04
CA MET A 573 -32.13 -39.38 2.47
C MET A 573 -33.53 -39.90 2.83
N ILE A 574 -34.54 -39.58 2.03
CA ILE A 574 -35.92 -40.06 2.23
C ILE A 574 -35.97 -41.59 2.13
N ASP A 575 -35.33 -42.17 1.12
CA ASP A 575 -35.27 -43.63 0.93
C ASP A 575 -34.56 -44.34 2.09
N ILE A 576 -33.43 -43.79 2.55
CA ILE A 576 -32.68 -44.30 3.71
C ILE A 576 -33.59 -44.32 4.94
N VAL A 577 -34.27 -43.22 5.24
CA VAL A 577 -35.15 -43.12 6.42
C VAL A 577 -36.33 -44.08 6.30
N ALA A 578 -36.94 -44.20 5.11
CA ALA A 578 -38.02 -45.16 4.86
C ALA A 578 -37.59 -46.63 5.09
N LEU A 579 -36.38 -46.97 4.63
CA LEU A 579 -35.79 -48.30 4.85
C LEU A 579 -35.53 -48.54 6.34
N ARG A 580 -34.88 -47.60 7.04
CA ARG A 580 -34.57 -47.71 8.47
C ARG A 580 -35.82 -47.72 9.36
N ASN A 581 -36.88 -47.02 8.96
CA ASN A 581 -38.17 -47.11 9.64
C ASN A 581 -38.83 -48.48 9.47
N THR A 582 -38.62 -49.15 8.34
CA THR A 582 -39.11 -50.52 8.14
C THR A 582 -38.44 -51.50 9.08
N ASP A 583 -37.14 -51.32 9.35
CA ASP A 583 -36.40 -52.10 10.33
C ASP A 583 -36.78 -51.72 11.77
N SER A 584 -36.93 -50.42 12.06
CA SER A 584 -37.33 -49.89 13.37
C SER A 584 -38.69 -50.42 13.81
N ARG A 585 -39.67 -50.54 12.89
CA ARG A 585 -40.97 -51.16 13.16
C ARG A 585 -40.85 -52.62 13.58
N LYS A 586 -39.91 -53.38 13.01
CA LYS A 586 -39.70 -54.81 13.35
C LYS A 586 -39.05 -54.96 14.73
N THR A 587 -38.25 -54.00 15.15
CA THR A 587 -37.54 -54.00 16.45
C THR A 587 -38.27 -53.20 17.53
N GLY A 588 -39.45 -52.65 17.22
CA GLY A 588 -40.27 -51.87 18.15
C GLY A 588 -39.73 -50.48 18.46
N LEU A 589 -38.78 -49.96 17.68
CA LEU A 589 -38.21 -48.62 17.83
C LEU A 589 -39.14 -47.55 17.19
N PRO A 590 -39.08 -46.29 17.66
CA PRO A 590 -39.85 -45.20 17.06
C PRO A 590 -39.51 -45.00 15.58
N ASN A 591 -40.43 -44.40 14.81
CA ASN A 591 -40.15 -44.01 13.42
C ASN A 591 -39.50 -42.61 13.39
N LEU A 592 -38.64 -42.40 12.41
CA LEU A 592 -38.08 -41.10 12.07
C LEU A 592 -38.91 -40.43 10.98
N GLU A 593 -39.23 -39.15 11.15
CA GLU A 593 -39.78 -38.29 10.11
C GLU A 593 -38.77 -37.19 9.82
N ILE A 594 -38.60 -36.82 8.55
CA ILE A 594 -37.63 -35.80 8.14
C ILE A 594 -38.30 -34.67 7.37
N GLY A 595 -37.89 -33.44 7.67
CA GLY A 595 -38.16 -32.25 6.86
C GLY A 595 -36.90 -31.88 6.08
N ILE A 596 -37.02 -31.66 4.77
CA ILE A 596 -35.90 -31.26 3.91
C ILE A 596 -36.19 -29.91 3.28
N GLY A 597 -35.24 -28.97 3.41
CA GLY A 597 -35.25 -27.69 2.72
C GLY A 597 -34.03 -27.57 1.82
N ILE A 598 -34.22 -27.11 0.59
CA ILE A 598 -33.14 -26.89 -0.40
C ILE A 598 -33.21 -25.44 -0.86
N CYS A 599 -32.11 -24.70 -0.72
CA CYS A 599 -32.01 -23.30 -1.14
C CYS A 599 -30.78 -23.09 -2.02
N TYR A 600 -30.97 -22.44 -3.16
CA TYR A 600 -29.88 -22.01 -4.04
C TYR A 600 -29.53 -20.54 -3.77
N ALA A 601 -28.25 -20.22 -3.81
CA ALA A 601 -27.74 -18.85 -3.84
C ALA A 601 -26.82 -18.68 -5.05
N GLY A 602 -27.14 -17.69 -5.89
CA GLY A 602 -26.37 -17.31 -7.09
C GLY A 602 -25.11 -16.51 -6.77
N GLU A 603 -24.54 -16.71 -5.59
CA GLU A 603 -23.34 -16.05 -5.09
C GLU A 603 -22.45 -17.06 -4.39
N ARG A 604 -21.16 -16.75 -4.26
CA ARG A 604 -20.21 -17.58 -3.51
C ARG A 604 -20.55 -17.59 -2.02
N PRO A 605 -20.40 -18.73 -1.31
CA PRO A 605 -20.54 -18.75 0.14
C PRO A 605 -19.36 -18.01 0.78
N LEU A 606 -19.62 -17.31 1.89
CA LEU A 606 -18.56 -16.74 2.72
C LEU A 606 -18.13 -17.75 3.77
N PHE A 607 -16.88 -17.73 4.19
CA PHE A 607 -16.41 -18.55 5.30
C PHE A 607 -15.72 -17.70 6.37
N LEU A 608 -16.03 -18.00 7.62
CA LEU A 608 -15.22 -17.62 8.78
C LEU A 608 -14.45 -18.86 9.25
N PHE A 609 -13.33 -18.67 9.93
CA PHE A 609 -12.55 -19.78 10.48
C PHE A 609 -12.58 -19.73 12.00
N ASP A 610 -12.92 -20.85 12.62
CA ASP A 610 -12.66 -21.12 14.03
C ASP A 610 -11.48 -22.09 14.09
N GLU A 611 -10.32 -21.59 14.53
CA GLU A 611 -9.02 -22.22 14.32
C GLU A 611 -8.81 -22.58 12.83
N ASN A 612 -8.80 -23.86 12.47
CA ASN A 612 -8.67 -24.34 11.09
C ASN A 612 -9.97 -24.90 10.50
N ARG A 613 -11.11 -24.72 11.18
CA ARG A 613 -12.40 -25.23 10.73
C ARG A 613 -13.19 -24.14 10.01
N PRO A 614 -13.48 -24.29 8.70
CA PRO A 614 -14.32 -23.35 7.99
C PRO A 614 -15.76 -23.46 8.48
N ILE A 615 -16.35 -22.31 8.80
CA ILE A 615 -17.75 -22.15 9.16
C ILE A 615 -18.37 -21.27 8.07
N MET A 616 -19.34 -21.83 7.36
CA MET A 616 -20.01 -21.13 6.26
C MET A 616 -20.97 -20.07 6.78
N ILE A 617 -20.94 -18.90 6.15
CA ILE A 617 -21.95 -17.85 6.26
C ILE A 617 -22.68 -17.76 4.92
N SER A 618 -23.99 -18.00 4.95
CA SER A 618 -24.86 -17.86 3.79
C SER A 618 -26.30 -17.61 4.21
N SER A 619 -26.98 -16.71 3.51
CA SER A 619 -28.43 -16.48 3.62
C SER A 619 -29.24 -17.75 3.32
N ALA A 620 -28.76 -18.57 2.38
CA ALA A 620 -29.39 -19.83 1.97
C ALA A 620 -29.48 -20.86 3.11
N ILE A 621 -28.64 -20.76 4.15
CA ILE A 621 -28.74 -21.62 5.34
C ILE A 621 -30.04 -21.31 6.11
N GLY A 622 -30.32 -20.02 6.34
CA GLY A 622 -31.52 -19.60 7.06
C GLY A 622 -32.82 -19.83 6.26
N ASP A 623 -32.76 -19.73 4.93
CA ASP A 623 -33.88 -20.06 4.06
C ASP A 623 -34.12 -21.57 3.99
N ALA A 624 -33.06 -22.39 3.88
CA ALA A 624 -33.16 -23.84 3.93
C ALA A 624 -33.75 -24.35 5.26
N ASP A 625 -33.40 -23.72 6.39
CA ASP A 625 -34.00 -24.02 7.70
C ASP A 625 -35.49 -23.70 7.76
N ARG A 626 -35.89 -22.54 7.25
CA ARG A 626 -37.31 -22.18 7.17
C ARG A 626 -38.07 -23.20 6.31
N MET A 627 -37.52 -23.58 5.17
CA MET A 627 -38.11 -24.58 4.28
C MET A 627 -38.18 -25.99 4.89
N SER A 628 -37.13 -26.47 5.56
CA SER A 628 -37.12 -27.81 6.18
C SER A 628 -38.16 -27.92 7.29
N SER A 629 -38.36 -26.83 8.04
CA SER A 629 -39.31 -26.80 9.16
C SER A 629 -40.79 -26.81 8.74
N CYS A 630 -41.13 -26.37 7.53
CA CYS A 630 -42.49 -26.21 6.97
C CYS A 630 -43.42 -25.35 7.86
N SER A 631 -43.96 -24.24 7.33
CA SER A 631 -44.78 -23.30 8.11
C SER A 631 -45.96 -24.00 8.77
N TRP A 632 -46.20 -23.72 10.06
CA TRP A 632 -47.32 -24.30 10.82
C TRP A 632 -48.69 -24.00 10.17
N LYS A 633 -48.84 -22.83 9.53
CA LYS A 633 -50.05 -22.43 8.79
C LYS A 633 -50.30 -23.31 7.55
N LEU A 634 -49.22 -23.77 6.92
CA LEU A 634 -49.28 -24.64 5.74
C LEU A 634 -49.59 -26.10 6.11
N ARG A 635 -49.23 -26.54 7.33
CA ARG A 635 -49.50 -27.91 7.80
C ARG A 635 -50.99 -28.23 7.91
N GLU A 636 -51.82 -27.23 8.24
CA GLU A 636 -53.27 -27.40 8.37
C GLU A 636 -54.04 -27.22 7.05
N SER A 637 -53.41 -26.60 6.05
CA SER A 637 -54.07 -26.20 4.79
C SER A 637 -53.84 -27.15 3.61
N PHE A 638 -52.88 -28.07 3.70
CA PHE A 638 -52.64 -29.07 2.64
C PHE A 638 -53.17 -30.46 3.01
N GLU A 639 -53.95 -31.07 2.12
CA GLU A 639 -54.35 -32.46 2.23
C GLU A 639 -53.16 -33.41 2.06
N SER A 640 -53.11 -34.48 2.86
CA SER A 640 -52.05 -35.49 2.78
C SER A 640 -52.18 -36.34 1.51
N GLY A 641 -51.42 -35.96 0.47
CA GLY A 641 -51.31 -36.69 -0.79
C GLY A 641 -49.85 -37.08 -1.09
N ASN A 642 -49.65 -38.13 -1.91
CA ASN A 642 -48.31 -38.61 -2.27
C ASN A 642 -47.53 -37.65 -3.20
N PHE A 643 -48.18 -36.62 -3.77
CA PHE A 643 -47.57 -35.69 -4.71
C PHE A 643 -48.35 -34.37 -4.75
N ASN A 644 -47.94 -33.40 -3.92
CA ASN A 644 -48.45 -32.03 -3.98
C ASN A 644 -47.26 -31.13 -4.34
N VAL A 645 -47.29 -30.52 -5.54
CA VAL A 645 -46.27 -29.55 -5.98
C VAL A 645 -46.94 -28.18 -5.98
N GLU A 646 -46.53 -27.33 -5.05
CA GLU A 646 -47.14 -26.02 -4.82
C GLU A 646 -46.06 -24.94 -4.91
N VAL A 647 -46.43 -23.76 -5.43
CA VAL A 647 -45.53 -22.61 -5.52
C VAL A 647 -45.93 -21.61 -4.45
N LEU A 648 -45.01 -21.31 -3.53
CA LEU A 648 -45.26 -20.50 -2.34
C LEU A 648 -44.30 -19.31 -2.30
N LYS A 649 -44.72 -18.16 -1.75
CA LYS A 649 -43.87 -16.99 -1.52
C LYS A 649 -43.63 -16.82 -0.02
N ILE A 650 -42.45 -16.36 0.34
CA ILE A 650 -42.16 -15.89 1.70
C ILE A 650 -42.80 -14.49 1.86
N ASP A 651 -43.65 -14.30 2.88
CA ASP A 651 -44.28 -13.01 3.17
C ASP A 651 -43.22 -11.98 3.58
N GLU A 652 -43.27 -10.78 2.98
CA GLU A 652 -42.30 -9.70 3.19
C GLU A 652 -42.39 -9.12 4.63
N GLY A 653 -43.54 -9.27 5.29
CA GLY A 653 -43.81 -8.77 6.65
C GLY A 653 -43.21 -9.59 7.81
N ASP A 654 -42.81 -10.85 7.58
CA ASP A 654 -42.37 -11.77 8.64
C ASP A 654 -40.85 -11.72 8.93
N SER A 655 -40.08 -11.04 8.08
CA SER A 655 -38.63 -10.85 8.22
C SER A 655 -38.21 -10.15 9.53
N ALA A 656 -39.11 -9.37 10.14
CA ALA A 656 -38.85 -8.61 11.36
C ALA A 656 -39.27 -9.29 12.68
N ARG A 657 -39.99 -10.43 12.63
CA ARG A 657 -40.61 -11.04 13.83
C ARG A 657 -40.11 -12.44 14.18
N GLY A 658 -39.27 -13.06 13.35
CA GLY A 658 -38.78 -14.42 13.60
C GLY A 658 -39.86 -15.51 13.52
N GLU A 659 -41.04 -15.18 12.99
CA GLU A 659 -42.11 -16.16 12.77
C GLU A 659 -41.98 -16.82 11.39
N LYS A 660 -42.19 -18.14 11.37
CA LYS A 660 -42.02 -19.04 10.22
C LYS A 660 -43.29 -19.07 9.34
N GLY A 661 -43.74 -17.93 8.81
CA GLY A 661 -44.87 -17.85 7.88
C GLY A 661 -44.46 -17.94 6.41
N GLN A 662 -45.20 -18.71 5.61
CA GLN A 662 -45.12 -18.73 4.14
C GLN A 662 -46.55 -18.51 3.64
N ASP A 663 -46.72 -17.68 2.60
CA ASP A 663 -48.03 -17.40 1.99
C ASP A 663 -48.20 -18.17 0.67
N HIS A 664 -49.42 -18.62 0.43
CA HIS A 664 -49.81 -19.28 -0.82
C HIS A 664 -49.91 -18.24 -1.95
N ILE A 665 -49.28 -18.52 -3.09
CA ILE A 665 -49.43 -17.69 -4.30
C ILE A 665 -50.68 -18.10 -5.08
#